data_AF-F0ZVB5-F1
#
_entry.id   AF-F0ZVB5-F1
#
_cell.length_a   1.000
_cell.length_b   1.000
_cell.length_c   1.000
_cell.angle_alpha   90.00
_cell.angle_beta   90.00
_cell.angle_gamma   90.00
#
_symmetry.space_group_name_H-M   'P 1'
#
loop_
_entity.id
_entity.type
_entity.pdbx_description
1 polymer ?
#
loop_
_entity_poly.entity_id
_entity_poly.type
_entity_poly.pdbx_seq_one_letter_code
_entity_poly.pdbx_strand_id
1 'polypeptide(L)'
;MVSNEKIKKVITISENIRNISIVGQINNGKTSIFKRLVKKAGVVNDGTVVEEDKLNSEINEITTKLQFNSIFFTELSKEYYINLIDTPGHLDLKAQVVAGLRITDGSLFVVDGFEGFSFGGESIVRPLISENNKPTLFINKLDHFFIDPQIELEQVYLALDKSVDLFNVNIECSAFSTDFSVDPKNGSVAFGSALDGWAFRLDSFANRYSQKHNIPKQSLLKRLWGNNYYDDTTKKWTSDPISSANGSKLERSFCQFILRPIYQIIRAIMDDDMVKLKQINESLNIKISDQQLEVLKGKELVKEVLCLFLPLEETVLSMMANNIPSPLYAQKYRVNGLYEGSMDDEYAKSISFCNRDGPLVIFISTLSVNSFGQINAIGRIFSGTIKKSEKIAIINRKNEVFTTDKYGINLIINNDSNMEIDECTSGNIVCLSGLKSSCLSNSFTATSGLGKSRNIIRYIKLPTYPILSKSISPNSPNDLPALMEGLKKLAVIDQVANISFEETGEILVCGTGQFHLNVLFKVLKEIFIPSVDINISDLIIPYRESVSQESSLVCCAKSPNKHSRVYMKAQPLQIDVAVDIQVGSLDPSKYSQKEFSDKLCKDYGWEKLDIKNIWAFGPEDLNTNLFMGSIQPMDLQDIKDGLIQAFNWVIKEGPICGNKLWGVRFNLGDVYKNQVPIVRGGYSFVIPTTRRALYASQLSASPVLLEPIYNSQINVPHAISQDVFNLVKRKRGSIITEYPSRNSQKSSVIIQLPVIESVGFENELKQLSDKTFNQHIFSHWSQIGGVVGIDDISTNIAMNIRTKKGLPPTIPLYTEYHDKP
;
A
#
# COMPACT_ATOMS: atom_id res chain seq x y z
N MET A 1 -7.50 0.73 36.34
CA MET A 1 -8.41 0.16 35.31
C MET A 1 -9.41 1.21 34.87
N VAL A 2 -9.63 1.35 33.57
CA VAL A 2 -10.65 2.27 33.00
C VAL A 2 -11.97 1.51 32.94
N SER A 3 -13.05 2.03 33.53
CA SER A 3 -14.34 1.35 33.49
C SER A 3 -14.94 1.37 32.08
N ASN A 4 -15.64 0.28 31.71
CA ASN A 4 -16.36 0.17 30.44
C ASN A 4 -17.34 1.34 30.22
N GLU A 5 -17.95 1.85 31.29
CA GLU A 5 -18.82 3.03 31.24
C GLU A 5 -18.07 4.30 30.84
N LYS A 6 -16.82 4.46 31.28
CA LYS A 6 -15.99 5.61 30.95
C LYS A 6 -15.62 5.59 29.47
N ILE A 7 -15.28 4.42 28.93
CA ILE A 7 -15.05 4.23 27.49
C ILE A 7 -16.31 4.61 26.70
N LYS A 8 -17.48 4.08 27.10
CA LYS A 8 -18.77 4.39 26.47
C LYS A 8 -19.10 5.89 26.47
N LYS A 9 -18.69 6.64 27.48
CA LYS A 9 -18.85 8.10 27.50
C LYS A 9 -17.91 8.80 26.52
N VAL A 10 -16.63 8.46 26.51
CA VAL A 10 -15.64 9.17 25.66
C VAL A 10 -15.88 8.92 24.16
N ILE A 11 -16.30 7.72 23.76
CA ILE A 11 -16.60 7.39 22.36
C ILE A 11 -17.79 8.18 21.78
N THR A 12 -18.64 8.78 22.61
CA THR A 12 -19.73 9.65 22.13
C THR A 12 -19.27 11.06 21.76
N ILE A 13 -18.04 11.43 22.16
CA ILE A 13 -17.45 12.74 21.91
C ILE A 13 -16.44 12.63 20.78
N SER A 14 -16.88 12.85 19.54
CA SER A 14 -16.03 12.67 18.35
C SER A 14 -14.75 13.52 18.36
N GLU A 15 -14.68 14.62 19.11
CA GLU A 15 -13.47 15.44 19.30
C GLU A 15 -12.35 14.76 20.08
N ASN A 16 -12.72 13.82 20.96
CA ASN A 16 -11.80 13.09 21.83
C ASN A 16 -11.33 11.76 21.21
N ILE A 17 -11.86 11.40 20.04
CA ILE A 17 -11.44 10.21 19.30
C ILE A 17 -10.21 10.55 18.45
N ARG A 18 -9.28 9.60 18.34
CA ARG A 18 -8.22 9.60 17.32
C ARG A 18 -8.19 8.26 16.61
N ASN A 19 -8.30 8.27 15.29
CA ASN A 19 -8.14 7.07 14.47
C ASN A 19 -6.77 7.14 13.78
N ILE A 20 -5.86 6.22 14.11
CA ILE A 20 -4.45 6.33 13.74
C ILE A 20 -3.93 5.01 13.18
N SER A 21 -3.20 5.09 12.07
CA SER A 21 -2.45 3.96 11.51
C SER A 21 -0.94 4.16 11.69
N ILE A 22 -0.23 3.13 12.17
CA ILE A 22 1.23 3.09 12.16
C ILE A 22 1.67 2.56 10.80
N VAL A 23 2.45 3.35 10.06
CA VAL A 23 2.85 3.09 8.68
C VAL A 23 4.35 3.27 8.51
N GLY A 24 4.93 2.66 7.47
CA GLY A 24 6.37 2.69 7.21
C GLY A 24 6.90 1.35 6.72
N GLN A 25 8.18 1.31 6.35
CA GLN A 25 8.79 0.10 5.78
C GLN A 25 8.89 -1.05 6.80
N ILE A 26 8.97 -2.28 6.29
CA ILE A 26 9.35 -3.46 7.08
C ILE A 26 10.61 -3.19 7.91
N ASN A 27 10.69 -3.78 9.11
CA ASN A 27 11.82 -3.64 10.03
C ASN A 27 12.15 -2.22 10.53
N ASN A 28 11.34 -1.20 10.21
CA ASN A 28 11.46 0.13 10.82
C ASN A 28 10.97 0.18 12.28
N GLY A 29 10.44 -0.92 12.83
CA GLY A 29 10.01 -1.03 14.24
C GLY A 29 8.57 -0.58 14.52
N LYS A 30 7.69 -0.57 13.51
CA LYS A 30 6.25 -0.29 13.67
C LYS A 30 5.58 -1.15 14.74
N THR A 31 5.72 -2.47 14.62
CA THR A 31 5.13 -3.45 15.52
C THR A 31 5.76 -3.38 16.91
N SER A 32 7.03 -3.01 17.03
CA SER A 32 7.68 -2.76 18.33
C SER A 32 7.04 -1.57 19.06
N ILE A 33 6.75 -0.47 18.34
CA ILE A 33 6.01 0.67 18.90
C ILE A 33 4.60 0.23 19.29
N PHE A 34 3.89 -0.46 18.40
CA PHE A 34 2.54 -0.97 18.64
C PHE A 34 2.49 -1.82 19.93
N LYS A 35 3.32 -2.86 20.03
CA LYS A 35 3.37 -3.75 21.20
C LYS A 35 3.64 -3.01 22.50
N ARG A 36 4.52 -1.99 22.50
CA ARG A 36 4.79 -1.17 23.69
C ARG A 36 3.61 -0.31 24.11
N LEU A 37 2.97 0.36 23.15
CA LEU A 37 1.77 1.14 23.40
C LEU A 37 0.64 0.27 23.95
N VAL A 38 0.45 -0.93 23.37
CA VAL A 38 -0.51 -1.92 23.86
C VAL A 38 -0.16 -2.39 25.27
N LYS A 39 1.12 -2.65 25.59
CA LYS A 39 1.54 -3.06 26.94
C LYS A 39 1.22 -2.00 27.98
N LYS A 40 1.43 -0.71 27.68
CA LYS A 40 1.08 0.39 28.59
C LYS A 40 -0.43 0.56 28.74
N ALA A 41 -1.19 0.34 27.66
CA ALA A 41 -2.65 0.32 27.70
C ALA A 41 -3.20 -0.92 28.45
N GLY A 42 -2.48 -2.05 28.38
CA GLY A 42 -2.82 -3.37 28.91
C GLY A 42 -2.67 -3.54 30.42
N VAL A 43 -2.19 -2.53 31.17
CA VAL A 43 -2.28 -2.48 32.65
C VAL A 43 -3.75 -2.40 33.12
N VAL A 44 -4.71 -2.56 32.21
CA VAL A 44 -6.15 -2.65 32.45
C VAL A 44 -6.65 -4.10 32.57
N ASN A 45 -5.87 -5.13 32.20
CA ASN A 45 -6.24 -6.53 32.42
C ASN A 45 -5.36 -7.19 33.49
N ASP A 46 -6.01 -7.83 34.47
CA ASP A 46 -5.40 -8.53 35.60
C ASP A 46 -4.36 -9.55 35.14
N GLY A 47 -3.09 -9.33 35.52
CA GLY A 47 -2.15 -10.38 35.92
C GLY A 47 -1.79 -11.50 34.94
N THR A 48 -2.39 -11.56 33.74
CA THR A 48 -1.97 -12.46 32.68
C THR A 48 -0.87 -11.77 31.92
N VAL A 49 0.37 -12.19 32.22
CA VAL A 49 1.45 -12.13 31.25
C VAL A 49 0.87 -12.69 29.96
N VAL A 50 0.61 -11.82 28.98
CA VAL A 50 0.43 -12.27 27.61
C VAL A 50 1.73 -13.00 27.32
N GLU A 51 1.65 -14.34 27.28
CA GLU A 51 2.79 -15.17 26.89
C GLU A 51 3.37 -14.54 25.64
N GLU A 52 4.68 -14.28 25.65
CA GLU A 52 5.41 -14.05 24.41
C GLU A 52 4.99 -15.17 23.48
N ASP A 53 4.30 -14.84 22.38
CA ASP A 53 3.93 -15.80 21.35
C ASP A 53 5.19 -16.59 20.96
N LYS A 54 5.36 -17.76 21.59
CA LYS A 54 6.28 -18.81 21.18
C LYS A 54 5.67 -19.44 19.95
N LEU A 55 5.72 -18.72 18.84
CA LEU A 55 5.49 -19.27 17.52
C LEU A 55 6.59 -18.78 16.58
N ASN A 56 7.80 -19.29 16.87
CA ASN A 56 8.96 -19.31 15.99
C ASN A 56 8.57 -19.93 14.64
N SER A 57 8.19 -19.06 13.70
CA SER A 57 8.41 -19.25 12.28
C SER A 57 8.82 -17.89 11.72
N GLU A 58 9.88 -17.85 10.90
CA GLU A 58 10.47 -16.62 10.36
C GLU A 58 9.45 -15.73 9.60
N ILE A 59 8.31 -16.30 9.20
CA ILE A 59 7.19 -15.60 8.52
C ILE A 59 6.34 -14.78 9.51
N ASN A 60 6.34 -15.10 10.80
CA ASN A 60 5.50 -14.43 11.82
C ASN A 60 6.09 -13.12 12.37
N GLU A 61 7.37 -12.79 12.07
CA GLU A 61 7.93 -11.48 12.45
C GLU A 61 7.39 -10.33 11.59
N ILE A 62 6.85 -10.65 10.41
CA ILE A 62 6.30 -9.67 9.47
C ILE A 62 4.80 -9.57 9.71
N THR A 63 4.31 -8.38 10.08
CA THR A 63 2.87 -8.10 10.12
C THR A 63 2.25 -8.38 8.75
N THR A 64 1.37 -9.38 8.67
CA THR A 64 0.70 -9.81 7.42
C THR A 64 -0.73 -9.28 7.28
N LYS A 65 -1.35 -8.86 8.38
CA LYS A 65 -2.72 -8.34 8.45
C LYS A 65 -2.76 -7.08 9.31
N LEU A 66 -3.81 -6.28 9.14
CA LEU A 66 -4.06 -5.14 10.01
C LEU A 66 -4.30 -5.62 11.45
N GLN A 67 -3.56 -5.05 12.40
CA GLN A 67 -3.77 -5.29 13.82
C GLN A 67 -4.42 -4.06 14.45
N PHE A 68 -5.43 -4.26 15.27
CA PHE A 68 -6.25 -3.23 15.88
C PHE A 68 -6.08 -3.24 17.40
N ASN A 69 -5.98 -2.05 17.99
CA ASN A 69 -6.01 -1.88 19.43
C ASN A 69 -6.63 -0.53 19.79
N SER A 70 -7.32 -0.46 20.92
CA SER A 70 -7.87 0.78 21.44
C SER A 70 -7.21 1.17 22.75
N ILE A 71 -6.73 2.41 22.81
CA ILE A 71 -5.99 2.96 23.95
C ILE A 71 -6.79 4.11 24.55
N PHE A 72 -7.04 4.03 25.86
CA PHE A 72 -7.55 5.15 26.64
C PHE A 72 -6.36 5.96 27.17
N PHE A 73 -6.28 7.24 26.79
CA PHE A 73 -5.17 8.12 27.17
C PHE A 73 -5.71 9.39 27.82
N THR A 74 -5.02 9.91 28.83
CA THR A 74 -5.41 11.15 29.51
C THR A 74 -4.21 12.09 29.56
N GLU A 75 -4.38 13.31 29.04
CA GLU A 75 -3.36 14.34 29.01
C GLU A 75 -3.97 15.66 29.49
N LEU A 76 -3.37 16.30 30.50
CA LEU A 76 -3.82 17.61 31.03
C LEU A 76 -5.34 17.66 31.31
N SER A 77 -5.89 16.61 31.93
CA SER A 77 -7.32 16.42 32.24
C SER A 77 -8.25 16.22 31.04
N LYS A 78 -7.73 16.14 29.82
CA LYS A 78 -8.49 15.74 28.63
C LYS A 78 -8.32 14.25 28.36
N GLU A 79 -9.44 13.58 28.14
CA GLU A 79 -9.51 12.15 27.90
C GLU A 79 -9.64 11.87 26.41
N TYR A 80 -8.84 10.93 25.92
CA TYR A 80 -8.78 10.54 24.52
C TYR A 80 -9.05 9.05 24.38
N TYR A 81 -9.77 8.69 23.32
CA TYR A 81 -9.94 7.32 22.86
C TYR A 81 -9.21 7.15 21.53
N ILE A 82 -8.11 6.42 21.55
CA ILE A 82 -7.20 6.28 20.41
C ILE A 82 -7.37 4.88 19.81
N ASN A 83 -7.95 4.81 18.62
CA ASN A 83 -7.96 3.60 17.80
C ASN A 83 -6.65 3.52 17.03
N LEU A 84 -5.83 2.52 17.34
CA LEU A 84 -4.52 2.28 16.74
C LEU A 84 -4.56 1.07 15.81
N ILE A 85 -4.04 1.26 14.59
CA ILE A 85 -3.94 0.21 13.58
C ILE A 85 -2.47 -0.01 13.21
N ASP A 86 -1.90 -1.17 13.49
CA ASP A 86 -0.61 -1.57 12.92
C ASP A 86 -0.81 -2.07 11.50
N THR A 87 -0.04 -1.52 10.55
CA THR A 87 -0.14 -1.86 9.14
C THR A 87 1.05 -2.72 8.68
N PRO A 88 0.85 -3.63 7.71
CA PRO A 88 1.93 -4.44 7.18
C PRO A 88 2.99 -3.56 6.49
N GLY A 89 4.27 -3.88 6.72
CA GLY A 89 5.40 -3.15 6.13
C GLY A 89 5.90 -3.70 4.78
N HIS A 90 5.38 -4.85 4.36
CA HIS A 90 5.80 -5.52 3.15
C HIS A 90 5.12 -4.90 1.91
N LEU A 91 5.86 -4.71 0.82
CA LEU A 91 5.37 -4.01 -0.37
C LEU A 91 4.23 -4.77 -1.08
N ASP A 92 4.25 -6.10 -1.03
CA ASP A 92 3.15 -6.93 -1.57
C ASP A 92 1.80 -6.71 -0.86
N LEU A 93 1.81 -6.19 0.38
CA LEU A 93 0.62 -6.02 1.23
C LEU A 93 0.13 -4.56 1.29
N LYS A 94 0.54 -3.71 0.34
CA LYS A 94 0.15 -2.29 0.29
C LYS A 94 -1.36 -2.05 0.31
N ALA A 95 -2.16 -2.93 -0.29
CA ALA A 95 -3.61 -2.81 -0.25
C ALA A 95 -4.17 -2.78 1.18
N GLN A 96 -3.60 -3.59 2.08
CA GLN A 96 -3.95 -3.57 3.50
C GLN A 96 -3.57 -2.24 4.15
N VAL A 97 -2.42 -1.64 3.79
CA VAL A 97 -2.03 -0.31 4.26
C VAL A 97 -3.06 0.74 3.85
N VAL A 98 -3.51 0.74 2.59
CA VAL A 98 -4.56 1.68 2.11
C VAL A 98 -5.89 1.43 2.80
N ALA A 99 -6.25 0.16 3.05
CA ALA A 99 -7.43 -0.20 3.83
C ALA A 99 -7.39 0.40 5.26
N GLY A 100 -6.23 0.35 5.91
CA GLY A 100 -6.02 1.01 7.21
C GLY A 100 -6.15 2.54 7.11
N LEU A 101 -5.44 3.15 6.15
CA LEU A 101 -5.44 4.60 5.92
C LEU A 101 -6.84 5.16 5.61
N ARG A 102 -7.69 4.38 4.94
CA ARG A 102 -9.05 4.78 4.58
C ARG A 102 -9.91 5.08 5.81
N ILE A 103 -9.77 4.30 6.89
CA ILE A 103 -10.58 4.45 8.11
C ILE A 103 -9.90 5.33 9.18
N THR A 104 -8.62 5.66 9.04
CA THR A 104 -7.87 6.52 9.98
C THR A 104 -7.84 7.98 9.54
N ASP A 105 -7.68 8.90 10.49
CA ASP A 105 -7.64 10.35 10.26
C ASP A 105 -6.21 10.90 10.18
N GLY A 106 -5.27 10.20 10.83
CA GLY A 106 -3.85 10.47 10.76
C GLY A 106 -3.02 9.20 10.86
N SER A 107 -1.71 9.38 10.76
CA SER A 107 -0.76 8.27 10.77
C SER A 107 0.51 8.61 11.53
N LEU A 108 1.10 7.58 12.11
CA LEU A 108 2.45 7.60 12.65
C LEU A 108 3.37 6.94 11.62
N PHE A 109 4.10 7.74 10.87
CA PHE A 109 5.05 7.27 9.88
C PHE A 109 6.39 6.96 10.55
N VAL A 110 6.84 5.71 10.47
CA VAL A 110 8.05 5.23 11.14
C VAL A 110 9.20 5.09 10.14
N VAL A 111 10.28 5.82 10.37
CA VAL A 111 11.51 5.81 9.57
C VAL A 111 12.66 5.28 10.41
N ASP A 112 13.58 4.55 9.78
CA ASP A 112 14.85 4.19 10.39
C ASP A 112 15.79 5.40 10.34
N GLY A 113 16.17 5.95 11.49
CA GLY A 113 17.07 7.10 11.55
C GLY A 113 18.50 6.77 11.14
N PHE A 114 18.92 5.50 11.26
CA PHE A 114 20.27 5.04 10.97
C PHE A 114 20.44 4.68 9.49
N GLU A 115 19.51 3.90 8.93
CA GLU A 115 19.51 3.54 7.50
C GLU A 115 18.96 4.67 6.61
N GLY A 116 18.04 5.49 7.13
CA GLY A 116 17.43 6.62 6.45
C GLY A 116 16.12 6.29 5.73
N PHE A 117 15.70 7.21 4.85
CA PHE A 117 14.46 7.07 4.09
C PHE A 117 14.64 6.11 2.92
N SER A 118 13.79 5.09 2.84
CA SER A 118 13.87 4.01 1.87
C SER A 118 12.83 4.16 0.76
N PHE A 119 13.09 3.51 -0.39
CA PHE A 119 12.11 3.40 -1.48
C PHE A 119 10.78 2.78 -1.03
N GLY A 120 10.83 1.78 -0.14
CA GLY A 120 9.63 1.22 0.45
C GLY A 120 8.81 2.25 1.22
N GLY A 121 9.47 3.13 1.98
CA GLY A 121 8.86 4.28 2.65
C GLY A 121 8.25 5.29 1.67
N GLU A 122 8.99 5.71 0.64
CA GLU A 122 8.51 6.61 -0.43
C GLU A 122 7.21 6.12 -1.05
N SER A 123 7.15 4.82 -1.31
CA SER A 123 6.00 4.19 -1.97
C SER A 123 4.72 4.17 -1.11
N ILE A 124 4.82 4.43 0.21
CA ILE A 124 3.69 4.54 1.15
C ILE A 124 3.24 6.00 1.29
N VAL A 125 4.12 6.98 1.07
CA VAL A 125 3.79 8.41 1.19
C VAL A 125 2.67 8.80 0.21
N ARG A 126 2.76 8.36 -1.05
CA ARG A 126 1.72 8.65 -2.06
C ARG A 126 0.33 8.17 -1.64
N PRO A 127 0.13 6.88 -1.27
CA PRO A 127 -1.14 6.43 -0.71
C PRO A 127 -1.62 7.23 0.51
N LEU A 128 -0.72 7.53 1.46
CA LEU A 128 -1.02 8.31 2.66
C LEU A 128 -1.62 9.68 2.33
N ILE A 129 -0.98 10.43 1.43
CA ILE A 129 -1.45 11.76 1.02
C ILE A 129 -2.74 11.65 0.19
N SER A 130 -2.85 10.66 -0.70
CA SER A 130 -4.05 10.45 -1.51
C SER A 130 -5.32 10.19 -0.68
N GLU A 131 -5.15 9.60 0.51
CA GLU A 131 -6.21 9.33 1.48
C GLU A 131 -6.51 10.54 2.40
N ASN A 132 -5.81 11.66 2.17
CA ASN A 132 -5.84 12.87 2.99
C ASN A 132 -5.62 12.55 4.48
N ASN A 133 -4.67 11.66 4.76
CA ASN A 133 -4.34 11.23 6.10
C ASN A 133 -3.20 12.09 6.65
N LYS A 134 -3.40 12.78 7.79
CA LYS A 134 -2.38 13.69 8.33
C LYS A 134 -1.21 12.91 8.97
N PRO A 135 0.03 13.05 8.48
CA PRO A 135 1.16 12.33 9.04
C PRO A 135 1.74 12.99 10.29
N THR A 136 2.32 12.16 11.14
CA THR A 136 3.34 12.49 12.15
C THR A 136 4.52 11.56 11.90
N LEU A 137 5.74 11.99 12.23
CA LEU A 137 6.96 11.25 11.90
C LEU A 137 7.63 10.74 13.19
N PHE A 138 7.98 9.45 13.21
CA PHE A 138 8.79 8.84 14.26
C PHE A 138 10.07 8.31 13.65
N ILE A 139 11.19 8.94 14.00
CA ILE A 139 12.52 8.49 13.58
C ILE A 139 13.03 7.52 14.64
N ASN A 140 13.08 6.25 14.27
CA ASN A 140 13.40 5.12 15.12
C ASN A 140 14.88 4.70 15.01
N LYS A 141 15.30 3.76 15.86
CA LYS A 141 16.64 3.14 15.88
C LYS A 141 17.78 4.11 16.15
N LEU A 142 17.52 5.14 16.95
CA LEU A 142 18.59 6.05 17.39
C LEU A 142 19.67 5.34 18.22
N ASP A 143 19.34 4.21 18.85
CA ASP A 143 20.28 3.39 19.61
C ASP A 143 21.48 2.90 18.77
N HIS A 144 21.28 2.66 17.47
CA HIS A 144 22.35 2.23 16.57
C HIS A 144 23.48 3.26 16.45
N PHE A 145 23.16 4.56 16.49
CA PHE A 145 24.17 5.62 16.45
C PHE A 145 25.10 5.63 17.66
N PHE A 146 24.63 5.12 18.80
CA PHE A 146 25.38 5.18 20.06
C PHE A 146 26.21 3.93 20.33
N ILE A 147 26.10 2.90 19.49
CA ILE A 147 26.93 1.68 19.58
C ILE A 147 28.38 2.02 19.22
N ASP A 148 28.59 2.73 18.12
CA ASP A 148 29.93 3.12 17.65
C ASP A 148 30.37 4.47 18.26
N PRO A 149 31.42 4.51 19.10
CA PRO A 149 31.95 5.75 19.66
C PRO A 149 32.54 6.72 18.63
N GLN A 150 32.81 6.29 17.41
CA GLN A 150 33.40 7.13 16.38
C GLN A 150 32.38 8.06 15.71
N ILE A 151 31.08 7.81 15.87
CA ILE A 151 30.03 8.63 15.28
C ILE A 151 29.89 9.94 16.07
N GLU A 152 30.16 11.07 15.41
CA GLU A 152 29.99 12.40 15.99
C GLU A 152 28.50 12.79 16.08
N LEU A 153 28.12 13.54 17.12
CA LEU A 153 26.73 14.00 17.32
C LEU A 153 26.21 14.87 16.16
N GLU A 154 27.09 15.60 15.47
CA GLU A 154 26.75 16.37 14.27
C GLU A 154 26.30 15.45 13.13
N GLN A 155 26.96 14.29 12.95
CA GLN A 155 26.56 13.32 11.93
C GLN A 155 25.20 12.71 12.23
N VAL A 156 24.92 12.44 13.52
CA VAL A 156 23.59 11.99 13.97
C VAL A 156 22.54 13.05 13.62
N TYR A 157 22.76 14.31 13.97
CA TYR A 157 21.83 15.39 13.63
C TYR A 157 21.56 15.48 12.12
N LEU A 158 22.61 15.47 11.29
CA LEU A 158 22.46 15.56 9.83
C LEU A 158 21.67 14.38 9.24
N ALA A 159 21.82 13.18 9.81
CA ALA A 159 21.06 12.01 9.39
C ALA A 159 19.56 12.15 9.75
N LEU A 160 19.26 12.66 10.94
CA LEU A 160 17.89 12.91 11.39
C LEU A 160 17.23 14.03 10.56
N ASP A 161 17.93 15.12 10.31
CA ASP A 161 17.46 16.27 9.51
C ASP A 161 17.18 15.85 8.07
N LYS A 162 18.11 15.11 7.45
CA LYS A 162 17.92 14.53 6.11
C LYS A 162 16.68 13.62 6.05
N SER A 163 16.38 12.87 7.11
CA SER A 163 15.21 12.00 7.14
C SER A 163 13.89 12.79 7.17
N VAL A 164 13.86 13.92 7.90
CA VAL A 164 12.73 14.86 7.89
C VAL A 164 12.58 15.51 6.51
N ASP A 165 13.67 16.01 5.95
CA ASP A 165 13.67 16.68 4.64
C ASP A 165 13.20 15.75 3.52
N LEU A 166 13.73 14.52 3.45
CA LEU A 166 13.33 13.54 2.44
C LEU A 166 11.84 13.18 2.56
N PHE A 167 11.31 13.08 3.78
CA PHE A 167 9.89 12.85 3.97
C PHE A 167 9.05 14.01 3.42
N ASN A 168 9.42 15.25 3.73
CA ASN A 168 8.73 16.45 3.22
C ASN A 168 8.83 16.59 1.70
N VAL A 169 9.99 16.34 1.10
CA VAL A 169 10.17 16.33 -0.36
C VAL A 169 9.25 15.31 -1.02
N ASN A 170 9.08 14.13 -0.43
CA ASN A 170 8.16 13.11 -0.95
C ASN A 170 6.68 13.53 -0.84
N ILE A 171 6.32 14.32 0.17
CA ILE A 171 4.98 14.91 0.29
C ILE A 171 4.79 15.97 -0.81
N GLU A 172 5.73 16.89 -0.98
CA GLU A 172 5.65 17.95 -2.00
C GLU A 172 5.57 17.39 -3.42
N CYS A 173 6.33 16.33 -3.71
CA CYS A 173 6.31 15.63 -5.00
C CYS A 173 4.99 14.89 -5.28
N SER A 174 4.09 14.74 -4.29
CA SER A 174 2.89 13.90 -4.44
C SER A 174 1.76 14.52 -5.28
N ALA A 175 1.96 15.71 -5.87
CA ALA A 175 1.00 16.43 -6.74
C ALA A 175 -0.34 16.82 -6.07
N PHE A 176 -0.52 16.54 -4.78
CA PHE A 176 -1.68 16.94 -4.00
C PHE A 176 -1.43 18.26 -3.27
N SER A 177 -2.44 19.14 -3.23
CA SER A 177 -2.32 20.52 -2.72
C SER A 177 -2.40 20.66 -1.19
N THR A 178 -2.18 19.59 -0.43
CA THR A 178 -2.33 19.58 1.03
C THR A 178 -0.98 19.78 1.73
N ASP A 179 -0.85 20.85 2.52
CA ASP A 179 0.33 21.09 3.35
C ASP A 179 0.29 20.16 4.58
N PHE A 180 0.88 18.98 4.41
CA PHE A 180 1.06 17.96 5.44
C PHE A 180 2.54 17.79 5.81
N SER A 181 3.35 18.82 5.58
CA SER A 181 4.75 18.85 5.99
C SER A 181 4.89 18.64 7.51
N VAL A 182 5.96 17.96 7.90
CA VAL A 182 6.33 17.73 9.30
C VAL A 182 7.54 18.56 9.67
N ASP A 183 7.55 19.09 10.89
CA ASP A 183 8.64 19.89 11.45
C ASP A 183 8.81 19.51 12.94
N PRO A 184 10.01 19.11 13.38
CA PRO A 184 10.30 18.87 14.79
C PRO A 184 9.88 20.02 15.71
N LYS A 185 9.94 21.27 15.24
CA LYS A 185 9.60 22.49 16.01
C LYS A 185 8.12 22.57 16.37
N ASN A 186 7.23 21.97 15.59
CA ASN A 186 5.78 21.98 15.84
C ASN A 186 5.29 20.72 16.59
N GLY A 187 6.20 19.83 16.97
CA GLY A 187 5.90 18.59 17.69
C GLY A 187 5.38 17.44 16.83
N SER A 188 5.36 17.58 15.49
CA SER A 188 4.95 16.51 14.57
C SER A 188 6.00 15.41 14.38
N VAL A 189 7.22 15.62 14.89
CA VAL A 189 8.33 14.65 14.80
C VAL A 189 8.79 14.23 16.19
N ALA A 190 8.92 12.91 16.38
CA ALA A 190 9.53 12.29 17.56
C ALA A 190 10.74 11.44 17.15
N PHE A 191 11.68 11.29 18.08
CA PHE A 191 12.93 10.56 17.88
C PHE A 191 13.11 9.55 19.00
N GLY A 192 13.61 8.35 18.71
CA GLY A 192 13.91 7.39 19.77
C GLY A 192 14.28 5.99 19.30
N SER A 193 14.16 5.05 20.23
CA SER A 193 14.30 3.62 19.98
C SER A 193 13.09 2.88 20.51
N ALA A 194 12.32 2.28 19.59
CA ALA A 194 11.19 1.43 19.91
C ALA A 194 11.61 0.12 20.57
N LEU A 195 12.78 -0.41 20.23
CA LEU A 195 13.29 -1.64 20.82
C LEU A 195 13.65 -1.39 22.29
N ASP A 196 14.38 -0.32 22.56
CA ASP A 196 14.79 0.01 23.92
C ASP A 196 13.63 0.62 24.72
N GLY A 197 12.73 1.36 24.10
CA GLY A 197 11.52 1.89 24.75
C GLY A 197 11.60 3.33 25.21
N TRP A 198 12.52 4.09 24.62
CA TRP A 198 12.66 5.50 24.92
C TRP A 198 12.42 6.35 23.67
N ALA A 199 11.77 7.49 23.85
CA ALA A 199 11.59 8.46 22.80
C ALA A 199 11.38 9.87 23.36
N PHE A 200 11.73 10.86 22.55
CA PHE A 200 11.60 12.25 22.90
C PHE A 200 11.12 13.09 21.72
N ARG A 201 10.60 14.27 22.05
CA ARG A 201 10.32 15.36 21.14
C ARG A 201 11.04 16.61 21.63
N LEU A 202 11.15 17.63 20.77
CA LEU A 202 11.75 18.90 21.16
C LEU A 202 10.99 19.58 22.31
N ASP A 203 9.66 19.40 22.36
CA ASP A 203 8.83 20.03 23.38
C ASP A 203 9.01 19.39 24.76
N SER A 204 9.33 18.10 24.85
CA SER A 204 9.70 17.43 26.11
C SER A 204 10.94 18.08 26.74
N PHE A 205 11.98 18.32 25.94
CA PHE A 205 13.19 19.00 26.40
C PHE A 205 12.96 20.49 26.64
N ALA A 206 12.24 21.17 25.76
CA ALA A 206 11.90 22.58 25.93
C ALA A 206 11.09 22.81 27.22
N ASN A 207 10.16 21.91 27.58
CA ASN A 207 9.43 21.95 28.85
C ASN A 207 10.38 21.86 30.05
N ARG A 208 11.31 20.90 30.04
CA ARG A 208 12.29 20.70 31.12
C ARG A 208 13.19 21.92 31.30
N TYR A 209 13.75 22.45 30.21
CA TYR A 209 14.61 23.63 30.27
C TYR A 209 13.83 24.91 30.62
N SER A 210 12.58 25.03 30.15
CA SER A 210 11.70 26.15 30.49
C SER A 210 11.44 26.21 31.99
N GLN A 211 11.14 25.07 32.62
CA GLN A 211 10.92 24.99 34.07
C GLN A 211 12.21 25.22 34.87
N LYS A 212 13.35 24.70 34.40
CA LYS A 212 14.64 24.83 35.10
C LYS A 212 15.23 26.24 35.03
N HIS A 213 15.04 26.93 33.92
CA HIS A 213 15.69 28.23 33.65
C HIS A 213 14.72 29.41 33.50
N ASN A 214 13.41 29.19 33.68
CA ASN A 214 12.36 30.21 33.50
C ASN A 214 12.37 30.89 32.11
N ILE A 215 12.67 30.13 31.06
CA ILE A 215 12.70 30.60 29.66
C ILE A 215 11.39 30.21 28.96
N PRO A 216 10.77 31.06 28.11
CA PRO A 216 9.57 30.70 27.37
C PRO A 216 9.75 29.48 26.44
N LYS A 217 8.91 28.45 26.60
CA LYS A 217 8.94 27.20 25.81
C LYS A 217 8.99 27.43 24.30
N GLN A 218 8.14 28.32 23.78
CA GLN A 218 8.05 28.58 22.34
C GLN A 218 9.35 29.17 21.76
N SER A 219 10.09 29.97 22.54
CA SER A 219 11.38 30.51 22.11
C SER A 219 12.45 29.42 22.05
N LEU A 220 12.41 28.45 22.97
CA LEU A 220 13.34 27.32 22.97
C LEU A 220 13.06 26.38 21.80
N LEU A 221 11.79 26.06 21.52
CA LEU A 221 11.41 25.17 20.42
C LEU A 221 11.97 25.62 19.06
N LYS A 222 11.90 26.92 18.76
CA LYS A 222 12.45 27.49 17.51
C LYS A 222 13.97 27.39 17.41
N ARG A 223 14.66 27.29 18.55
CA ARG A 223 16.12 27.34 18.66
C ARG A 223 16.77 25.97 18.87
N LEU A 224 16.01 24.95 19.28
CA LEU A 224 16.51 23.59 19.53
C LEU A 224 16.66 22.73 18.25
N TRP A 225 16.35 23.27 17.07
CA TRP A 225 16.48 22.58 15.79
C TRP A 225 16.99 23.51 14.69
N GLY A 226 17.65 22.99 13.66
CA GLY A 226 18.16 23.75 12.53
C GLY A 226 19.57 24.33 12.76
N ASN A 227 19.89 25.37 12.00
CA ASN A 227 21.14 26.13 12.10
C ASN A 227 21.10 27.10 13.28
N ASN A 228 20.93 26.57 14.49
CA ASN A 228 20.94 27.33 15.73
C ASN A 228 22.06 26.82 16.64
N TYR A 229 22.81 27.75 17.20
CA TYR A 229 23.96 27.49 18.06
C TYR A 229 23.84 28.32 19.33
N TYR A 230 24.33 27.77 20.44
CA TYR A 230 24.42 28.50 21.70
C TYR A 230 25.89 28.63 22.08
N ASP A 231 26.34 29.87 22.22
CA ASP A 231 27.71 30.16 22.59
C ASP A 231 27.79 30.34 24.11
N ASP A 232 28.37 29.36 24.80
CA ASP A 232 28.55 29.39 26.26
C ASP A 232 29.43 30.56 26.72
N THR A 233 30.31 31.08 25.85
CA THR A 233 31.20 32.21 26.19
C THR A 233 30.46 33.54 26.17
N THR A 234 29.64 33.77 25.15
CA THR A 234 28.86 35.01 25.01
C THR A 234 27.48 34.92 25.65
N LYS A 235 27.04 33.71 26.04
CA LYS A 235 25.69 33.38 26.54
C LYS A 235 24.58 33.82 25.58
N LYS A 236 24.86 33.82 24.28
CA LYS A 236 23.94 34.26 23.22
C LYS A 236 23.67 33.15 22.23
N TRP A 237 22.48 33.22 21.63
CA TRP A 237 22.11 32.39 20.50
C TRP A 237 22.64 33.03 19.22
N THR A 238 23.17 32.21 18.32
CA THR A 238 23.64 32.63 17.00
C THR A 238 23.24 31.61 15.94
N SER A 239 23.12 32.05 14.69
CA SER A 239 22.99 31.17 13.52
C SER A 239 24.35 30.78 12.93
N ASP A 240 25.42 31.45 13.36
CA ASP A 240 26.76 31.20 12.87
C ASP A 240 27.39 30.00 13.59
N PRO A 241 28.00 29.05 12.86
CA PRO A 241 28.63 27.87 13.44
C PRO A 241 29.97 28.18 14.14
N ILE A 242 30.35 29.46 14.24
CA ILE A 242 31.62 29.92 14.80
C ILE A 242 31.32 30.99 15.84
N SER A 243 31.95 30.87 17.02
CA SER A 243 31.81 31.87 18.08
C SER A 243 32.48 33.18 17.70
N SER A 244 31.76 34.29 17.91
CA SER A 244 32.28 35.65 17.72
C SER A 244 33.35 36.05 18.74
N ALA A 245 33.45 35.35 19.88
CA ALA A 245 34.36 35.69 20.96
C ALA A 245 35.75 35.05 20.80
N ASN A 246 35.80 33.80 20.35
CA ASN A 246 37.04 33.01 20.33
C ASN A 246 37.32 32.29 19.00
N GLY A 247 36.44 32.40 18.00
CA GLY A 247 36.60 31.73 16.71
C GLY A 247 36.44 30.20 16.77
N SER A 248 36.02 29.64 17.90
CA SER A 248 35.81 28.20 18.05
C SER A 248 34.56 27.73 17.30
N LYS A 249 34.60 26.50 16.80
CA LYS A 249 33.43 25.84 16.18
C LYS A 249 32.39 25.56 17.26
N LEU A 250 31.19 26.10 17.09
CA LEU A 250 30.06 25.88 17.97
C LEU A 250 29.36 24.57 17.61
N GLU A 251 28.90 23.86 18.63
CA GLU A 251 28.05 22.69 18.45
C GLU A 251 26.59 23.14 18.25
N ARG A 252 25.85 22.47 17.36
CA ARG A 252 24.42 22.76 17.18
C ARG A 252 23.68 22.62 18.49
N SER A 253 22.66 23.44 18.68
CA SER A 253 21.80 23.42 19.87
C SER A 253 21.16 22.05 20.11
N PHE A 254 20.72 21.35 19.06
CA PHE A 254 20.18 19.99 19.17
C PHE A 254 21.23 19.02 19.71
N CYS A 255 22.45 19.07 19.18
CA CYS A 255 23.55 18.22 19.63
C CYS A 255 23.93 18.53 21.09
N GLN A 256 24.07 19.81 21.44
CA GLN A 256 24.49 20.26 22.77
C GLN A 256 23.43 19.99 23.86
N PHE A 257 22.16 20.29 23.60
CA PHE A 257 21.11 20.25 24.63
C PHE A 257 20.26 18.98 24.59
N ILE A 258 20.27 18.19 23.52
CA ILE A 258 19.42 17.00 23.42
C ILE A 258 20.26 15.73 23.29
N LEU A 259 21.11 15.64 22.26
CA LEU A 259 21.88 14.42 22.03
C LEU A 259 22.99 14.20 23.06
N ARG A 260 23.68 15.26 23.49
CA ARG A 260 24.80 15.17 24.43
C ARG A 260 24.40 14.61 25.80
N PRO A 261 23.29 15.03 26.45
CA PRO A 261 22.82 14.37 27.68
C PRO A 261 22.53 12.88 27.48
N ILE A 262 21.89 12.49 26.37
CA ILE A 262 21.59 11.09 26.07
C ILE A 262 22.89 10.29 25.88
N TYR A 263 23.82 10.84 25.10
CA TYR A 263 25.13 10.26 24.85
C TYR A 263 25.94 10.06 26.14
N GLN A 264 25.92 11.04 27.04
CA GLN A 264 26.62 10.97 28.32
C GLN A 264 26.06 9.87 29.24
N ILE A 265 24.74 9.67 29.27
CA ILE A 265 24.10 8.56 29.99
C ILE A 265 24.59 7.22 29.42
N ILE A 266 24.52 7.06 28.10
CA ILE A 266 24.89 5.82 27.43
C ILE A 266 26.38 5.49 27.68
N ARG A 267 27.28 6.48 27.54
CA ARG A 267 28.72 6.28 27.78
C ARG A 267 29.04 5.98 29.24
N ALA A 268 28.43 6.70 30.19
CA ALA A 268 28.65 6.41 31.60
C ALA A 268 28.30 4.96 31.96
N ILE A 269 27.24 4.40 31.36
CA ILE A 269 26.83 3.02 31.60
C ILE A 269 27.74 2.02 30.85
N MET A 270 28.09 2.30 29.59
CA MET A 270 28.90 1.40 28.76
C MET A 270 30.36 1.35 29.22
N ASP A 271 30.87 2.43 29.81
CA ASP A 271 32.22 2.53 30.37
C ASP A 271 32.27 2.14 31.87
N ASP A 272 31.15 1.69 32.45
CA ASP A 272 30.98 1.30 33.86
C ASP A 272 31.32 2.42 34.88
N ASP A 273 31.15 3.68 34.49
CA ASP A 273 31.36 4.87 35.33
C ASP A 273 30.11 5.21 36.17
N MET A 274 29.93 4.44 37.24
CA MET A 274 28.79 4.57 38.16
C MET A 274 28.77 5.89 38.95
N VAL A 275 29.93 6.55 39.12
CA VAL A 275 30.00 7.85 39.82
C VAL A 275 29.34 8.92 38.96
N LYS A 276 29.72 8.98 37.69
CA LYS A 276 29.13 9.91 36.73
C LYS A 276 27.66 9.62 36.48
N LEU A 277 27.26 8.33 36.44
CA LEU A 277 25.86 7.95 36.31
C LEU A 277 25.00 8.47 37.47
N LYS A 278 25.48 8.34 38.73
CA LYS A 278 24.77 8.85 39.91
C LYS A 278 24.59 10.37 39.86
N GLN A 279 25.65 11.11 39.49
CA GLN A 279 25.57 12.57 39.30
C GLN A 279 24.55 12.97 38.23
N ILE A 280 24.53 12.25 37.10
CA ILE A 280 23.58 12.51 36.02
C ILE A 280 22.15 12.21 36.48
N ASN A 281 21.92 11.08 37.14
CA ASN A 281 20.61 10.67 37.66
C ASN A 281 20.03 11.69 38.64
N GLU A 282 20.85 12.22 39.55
CA GLU A 282 20.46 13.31 40.46
C GLU A 282 20.09 14.58 39.69
N SER A 283 20.90 14.96 38.70
CA SER A 283 20.69 16.19 37.92
C SER A 283 19.44 16.15 37.02
N LEU A 284 19.06 14.96 36.58
CA LEU A 284 17.90 14.70 35.70
C LEU A 284 16.68 14.17 36.47
N ASN A 285 16.79 14.02 37.79
CA ASN A 285 15.76 13.48 38.67
C ASN A 285 15.26 12.08 38.24
N ILE A 286 16.17 11.21 37.82
CA ILE A 286 15.89 9.83 37.43
C ILE A 286 16.00 8.95 38.69
N LYS A 287 14.90 8.27 39.04
CA LYS A 287 14.84 7.40 40.22
C LYS A 287 14.99 5.94 39.80
N ILE A 288 16.14 5.34 40.12
CA ILE A 288 16.42 3.91 39.92
C ILE A 288 16.79 3.32 41.28
N SER A 289 16.34 2.09 41.56
CA SER A 289 16.70 1.42 42.81
C SER A 289 18.14 0.88 42.76
N ASP A 290 18.83 0.88 43.90
CA ASP A 290 20.19 0.35 43.99
C ASP A 290 20.26 -1.14 43.58
N GLN A 291 19.19 -1.91 43.85
CA GLN A 291 19.06 -3.30 43.40
C GLN A 291 19.03 -3.44 41.87
N GLN A 292 18.35 -2.54 41.17
CA GLN A 292 18.33 -2.55 39.69
C GLN A 292 19.71 -2.20 39.12
N LEU A 293 20.44 -1.28 39.76
CA LEU A 293 21.80 -0.90 39.35
C LEU A 293 22.82 -2.03 39.56
N GLU A 294 22.60 -2.92 40.53
CA GLU A 294 23.45 -4.09 40.76
C GLU A 294 23.17 -5.24 39.79
N VAL A 295 21.89 -5.44 39.42
CA VAL A 295 21.44 -6.56 38.58
C VAL A 295 21.61 -6.28 37.09
N LEU A 296 21.21 -5.09 36.61
CA LEU A 296 21.22 -4.75 35.19
C LEU A 296 22.59 -4.19 34.81
N LYS A 297 23.17 -4.68 33.70
CA LYS A 297 24.47 -4.20 33.20
C LYS A 297 24.45 -3.92 31.70
N GLY A 298 25.34 -3.04 31.26
CA GLY A 298 25.52 -2.69 29.85
C GLY A 298 24.23 -2.21 29.20
N LYS A 299 23.86 -2.82 28.06
CA LYS A 299 22.70 -2.41 27.25
C LYS A 299 21.36 -2.48 28.00
N GLU A 300 21.18 -3.44 28.90
CA GLU A 300 19.93 -3.58 29.66
C GLU A 300 19.75 -2.43 30.66
N LEU A 301 20.84 -1.97 31.27
CA LEU A 301 20.81 -0.82 32.16
C LEU A 301 20.57 0.48 31.37
N VAL A 302 21.20 0.65 30.21
CA VAL A 302 20.94 1.79 29.29
C VAL A 302 19.46 1.86 28.97
N LYS A 303 18.87 0.73 28.61
CA LYS A 303 17.46 0.62 28.28
C LYS A 303 16.56 1.10 29.43
N GLU A 304 16.80 0.60 30.65
CA GLU A 304 15.98 0.94 31.82
C GLU A 304 16.09 2.43 32.18
N VAL A 305 17.32 2.96 32.23
CA VAL A 305 17.59 4.37 32.55
C VAL A 305 16.94 5.30 31.53
N LEU A 306 17.08 4.99 30.23
CA LEU A 306 16.49 5.82 29.18
C LEU A 306 14.96 5.71 29.13
N CYS A 307 14.38 4.55 29.44
CA CYS A 307 12.91 4.41 29.56
C CYS A 307 12.35 5.30 30.66
N LEU A 308 13.02 5.37 31.82
CA LEU A 308 12.62 6.24 32.92
C LEU A 308 12.83 7.72 32.58
N PHE A 309 13.92 8.03 31.88
CA PHE A 309 14.24 9.40 31.51
C PHE A 309 13.35 9.93 30.37
N LEU A 310 13.03 9.12 29.37
CA LEU A 310 12.35 9.50 28.13
C LEU A 310 11.34 8.42 27.72
N PRO A 311 10.24 8.23 28.46
CA PRO A 311 9.30 7.13 28.20
C PRO A 311 8.67 7.26 26.81
N LEU A 312 8.84 6.23 25.98
CA LEU A 312 8.38 6.25 24.59
C LEU A 312 6.87 6.42 24.49
N GLU A 313 6.12 5.74 25.32
CA GLU A 313 4.67 5.65 25.18
C GLU A 313 4.00 6.99 25.48
N GLU A 314 4.46 7.73 26.48
CA GLU A 314 3.94 9.08 26.77
C GLU A 314 4.26 10.06 25.65
N THR A 315 5.50 10.04 25.17
CA THR A 315 5.94 10.89 24.06
C THR A 315 5.12 10.62 22.79
N VAL A 316 4.91 9.36 22.46
CA VAL A 316 4.23 8.97 21.22
C VAL A 316 2.71 9.17 21.32
N LEU A 317 2.07 8.85 22.45
CA LEU A 317 0.63 9.10 22.67
C LEU A 317 0.28 10.58 22.71
N SER A 318 1.07 11.39 23.41
CA SER A 318 0.90 12.86 23.43
C SER A 318 1.07 13.44 22.02
N MET A 319 1.96 12.89 21.19
CA MET A 319 2.19 13.41 19.83
C MET A 319 0.96 13.16 18.97
N MET A 320 0.46 11.93 19.05
CA MET A 320 -0.75 11.51 18.37
C MET A 320 -1.97 12.32 18.81
N ALA A 321 -2.17 12.53 20.12
CA ALA A 321 -3.32 13.28 20.63
C ALA A 321 -3.33 14.74 20.16
N ASN A 322 -2.16 15.38 20.13
CA ASN A 322 -2.02 16.81 19.84
C ASN A 322 -1.90 17.15 18.36
N ASN A 323 -1.21 16.32 17.56
CA ASN A 323 -0.89 16.65 16.17
C ASN A 323 -1.84 16.01 15.15
N ILE A 324 -2.46 14.87 15.47
CA ILE A 324 -3.45 14.21 14.59
C ILE A 324 -4.86 14.75 14.88
N PRO A 325 -5.65 15.09 13.85
CA PRO A 325 -6.99 15.64 14.03
C PRO A 325 -7.99 14.61 14.56
N SER A 326 -9.07 15.12 15.16
CA SER A 326 -10.26 14.32 15.46
C SER A 326 -11.04 13.98 14.19
N PRO A 327 -11.87 12.92 14.21
CA PRO A 327 -12.84 12.63 13.16
C PRO A 327 -13.65 13.84 12.70
N LEU A 328 -14.12 14.66 13.66
CA LEU A 328 -14.93 15.85 13.41
C LEU A 328 -14.20 16.91 12.57
N TYR A 329 -12.89 17.05 12.77
CA TYR A 329 -12.06 17.97 11.99
C TYR A 329 -11.61 17.34 10.67
N ALA A 330 -11.19 16.09 10.71
CA ALA A 330 -10.64 15.37 9.56
C ALA A 330 -11.66 15.18 8.43
N GLN A 331 -12.90 14.80 8.77
CA GLN A 331 -13.92 14.50 7.76
C GLN A 331 -14.28 15.71 6.87
N LYS A 332 -14.13 16.95 7.38
CA LYS A 332 -14.43 18.17 6.62
C LYS A 332 -13.63 18.30 5.33
N TYR A 333 -12.33 17.98 5.36
CA TYR A 333 -11.49 18.04 4.17
C TYR A 333 -11.40 16.67 3.46
N ARG A 334 -11.66 15.55 4.17
CA ARG A 334 -11.62 14.21 3.57
C ARG A 334 -12.86 13.86 2.75
N VAL A 335 -14.03 14.43 3.03
CA VAL A 335 -15.29 14.12 2.34
C VAL A 335 -15.18 14.21 0.82
N ASN A 336 -14.42 15.20 0.30
CA ASN A 336 -14.18 15.40 -1.13
C ASN A 336 -13.48 14.21 -1.80
N GLY A 337 -12.59 13.54 -1.07
CA GLY A 337 -11.89 12.35 -1.52
C GLY A 337 -12.68 11.06 -1.29
N LEU A 338 -13.50 11.02 -0.23
CA LEU A 338 -14.18 9.82 0.24
C LEU A 338 -15.54 9.59 -0.42
N TYR A 339 -16.33 10.63 -0.73
CA TYR A 339 -17.71 10.48 -1.17
C TYR A 339 -17.84 10.50 -2.71
N GLU A 340 -18.65 9.60 -3.26
CA GLU A 340 -18.86 9.49 -4.72
C GLU A 340 -19.89 10.50 -5.25
N GLY A 341 -20.88 10.85 -4.44
CA GLY A 341 -21.97 11.73 -4.83
C GLY A 341 -21.62 13.22 -4.84
N SER A 342 -22.64 14.04 -5.12
CA SER A 342 -22.53 15.49 -5.02
C SER A 342 -22.27 15.92 -3.57
N MET A 343 -21.44 16.95 -3.37
CA MET A 343 -21.20 17.53 -2.04
C MET A 343 -22.42 18.27 -1.48
N ASP A 344 -23.42 18.54 -2.31
CA ASP A 344 -24.70 19.10 -1.89
C ASP A 344 -25.63 18.07 -1.23
N ASP A 345 -25.34 16.77 -1.38
CA ASP A 345 -26.10 15.67 -0.81
C ASP A 345 -26.12 15.73 0.73
N GLU A 346 -27.24 15.31 1.32
CA GLU A 346 -27.42 15.23 2.77
C GLU A 346 -26.40 14.28 3.40
N TYR A 347 -26.10 13.17 2.73
CA TYR A 347 -25.06 12.22 3.14
C TYR A 347 -23.68 12.87 3.15
N ALA A 348 -23.31 13.62 2.12
CA ALA A 348 -22.02 14.31 2.05
C ALA A 348 -21.86 15.33 3.19
N LYS A 349 -22.89 16.16 3.42
CA LYS A 349 -22.92 17.12 4.52
C LYS A 349 -22.80 16.43 5.87
N SER A 350 -23.55 15.35 6.08
CA SER A 350 -23.55 14.63 7.35
C SER A 350 -22.21 13.92 7.63
N ILE A 351 -21.57 13.36 6.59
CA ILE A 351 -20.20 12.86 6.66
C ILE A 351 -19.23 14.00 6.99
N SER A 352 -19.32 15.15 6.31
CA SER A 352 -18.41 16.28 6.54
C SER A 352 -18.44 16.79 7.99
N PHE A 353 -19.60 16.76 8.63
CA PHE A 353 -19.79 17.22 10.01
C PHE A 353 -19.69 16.10 11.05
N CYS A 354 -19.34 14.86 10.68
CA CYS A 354 -19.36 13.71 11.58
C CYS A 354 -20.69 13.62 12.35
N ASN A 355 -21.82 13.89 11.69
CA ASN A 355 -23.09 14.11 12.36
C ASN A 355 -23.65 12.81 12.94
N ARG A 356 -23.75 12.70 14.27
CA ARG A 356 -24.30 11.52 14.97
C ARG A 356 -25.79 11.28 14.72
N ASP A 357 -26.53 12.36 14.44
CA ASP A 357 -27.99 12.36 14.25
C ASP A 357 -28.36 12.37 12.75
N GLY A 358 -27.35 12.30 11.87
CA GLY A 358 -27.52 12.23 10.42
C GLY A 358 -27.80 10.81 9.90
N PRO A 359 -27.93 10.63 8.57
CA PRO A 359 -28.07 9.31 7.97
C PRO A 359 -26.87 8.43 8.28
N LEU A 360 -27.13 7.15 8.59
CA LEU A 360 -26.08 6.18 8.91
C LEU A 360 -25.24 5.90 7.68
N VAL A 361 -23.93 6.07 7.79
CA VAL A 361 -22.95 5.70 6.77
C VAL A 361 -21.78 5.02 7.45
N ILE A 362 -21.61 3.74 7.21
CA ILE A 362 -20.48 2.93 7.69
C ILE A 362 -19.73 2.43 6.47
N PHE A 363 -18.42 2.63 6.44
CA PHE A 363 -17.58 2.01 5.42
C PHE A 363 -16.75 0.89 6.04
N ILE A 364 -16.99 -0.33 5.56
CA ILE A 364 -16.21 -1.51 5.92
C ILE A 364 -14.99 -1.57 5.03
N SER A 365 -13.83 -1.53 5.67
CA SER A 365 -12.54 -1.48 5.00
C SER A 365 -11.85 -2.84 4.96
N THR A 366 -11.98 -3.64 6.02
CA THR A 366 -11.34 -4.96 6.08
C THR A 366 -12.26 -5.98 6.73
N LEU A 367 -12.05 -7.23 6.35
CA LEU A 367 -12.68 -8.37 6.98
C LEU A 367 -11.63 -9.13 7.78
N SER A 368 -11.94 -9.48 9.02
CA SER A 368 -11.13 -10.37 9.84
C SER A 368 -11.87 -11.68 10.06
N VAL A 369 -11.13 -12.73 10.36
CA VAL A 369 -11.69 -14.05 10.66
C VAL A 369 -11.24 -14.43 12.05
N ASN A 370 -12.19 -14.81 12.90
CA ASN A 370 -11.88 -15.32 14.23
C ASN A 370 -11.47 -16.80 14.17
N SER A 371 -10.97 -17.34 15.28
CA SER A 371 -10.55 -18.74 15.38
C SER A 371 -11.66 -19.76 15.09
N PHE A 372 -12.93 -19.33 15.11
CA PHE A 372 -14.10 -20.16 14.78
C PHE A 372 -14.54 -20.05 13.32
N GLY A 373 -13.78 -19.35 12.46
CA GLY A 373 -14.09 -19.20 11.04
C GLY A 373 -15.21 -18.20 10.73
N GLN A 374 -15.69 -17.44 11.72
CA GLN A 374 -16.67 -16.38 11.51
C GLN A 374 -15.98 -15.12 11.00
N ILE A 375 -16.61 -14.49 10.01
CA ILE A 375 -16.10 -13.26 9.39
C ILE A 375 -16.65 -12.06 10.15
N ASN A 376 -15.73 -11.21 10.62
CA ASN A 376 -16.00 -9.95 11.27
C ASN A 376 -15.69 -8.81 10.30
N ALA A 377 -16.64 -7.89 10.13
CA ALA A 377 -16.50 -6.73 9.26
C ALA A 377 -16.04 -5.52 10.05
N ILE A 378 -14.82 -5.05 9.79
CA ILE A 378 -14.22 -3.91 10.49
C ILE A 378 -14.28 -2.68 9.59
N GLY A 379 -14.85 -1.61 10.14
CA GLY A 379 -15.04 -0.37 9.42
C GLY A 379 -15.24 0.82 10.33
N ARG A 380 -15.51 1.97 9.71
CA ARG A 380 -15.74 3.23 10.42
C ARG A 380 -17.12 3.77 10.15
N ILE A 381 -17.75 4.28 11.20
CA ILE A 381 -18.98 5.05 11.11
C ILE A 381 -18.62 6.49 10.75
N PHE A 382 -18.93 6.91 9.54
CA PHE A 382 -18.66 8.27 9.06
C PHE A 382 -19.77 9.24 9.43
N SER A 383 -21.02 8.77 9.47
CA SER A 383 -22.19 9.57 9.82
C SER A 383 -23.25 8.67 10.47
N GLY A 384 -24.11 9.26 11.30
CA GLY A 384 -25.19 8.59 12.02
C GLY A 384 -24.73 7.76 13.22
N THR A 385 -25.67 6.99 13.75
CA THR A 385 -25.48 6.10 14.89
C THR A 385 -26.06 4.74 14.53
N ILE A 386 -25.27 3.67 14.69
CA ILE A 386 -25.76 2.30 14.50
C ILE A 386 -26.30 1.77 15.82
N LYS A 387 -27.47 1.13 15.79
CA LYS A 387 -28.10 0.52 16.96
C LYS A 387 -28.36 -0.96 16.75
N LYS A 388 -28.28 -1.74 17.84
CA LYS A 388 -28.54 -3.18 17.81
C LYS A 388 -29.95 -3.45 17.27
N SER A 389 -30.06 -4.43 16.38
CA SER A 389 -31.32 -4.84 15.73
C SER A 389 -31.94 -3.79 14.78
N GLU A 390 -31.23 -2.71 14.43
CA GLU A 390 -31.66 -1.80 13.36
C GLU A 390 -31.47 -2.45 11.98
N LYS A 391 -32.42 -2.28 11.07
CA LYS A 391 -32.27 -2.81 9.71
C LYS A 391 -31.29 -1.93 8.91
N ILE A 392 -30.20 -2.54 8.44
CA ILE A 392 -29.19 -1.89 7.60
C ILE A 392 -29.20 -2.45 6.17
N ALA A 393 -28.91 -1.60 5.21
CA ALA A 393 -28.64 -1.93 3.81
C ALA A 393 -27.12 -1.93 3.56
N ILE A 394 -26.62 -3.04 3.03
CA ILE A 394 -25.23 -3.25 2.62
C ILE A 394 -25.14 -3.10 1.11
N ILE A 395 -24.31 -2.17 0.66
CA ILE A 395 -24.10 -1.84 -0.75
C ILE A 395 -22.68 -2.26 -1.14
N ASN A 396 -22.58 -3.26 -2.01
CA ASN A 396 -21.29 -3.79 -2.47
C ASN A 396 -20.76 -3.05 -3.72
N ARG A 397 -19.54 -3.40 -4.17
CA ARG A 397 -18.87 -2.84 -5.38
C ARG A 397 -19.68 -2.87 -6.67
N LYS A 398 -20.63 -3.78 -6.80
CA LYS A 398 -21.48 -3.92 -7.97
C LYS A 398 -22.80 -3.13 -7.84
N ASN A 399 -22.92 -2.28 -6.82
CA ASN A 399 -24.15 -1.60 -6.43
C ASN A 399 -25.31 -2.56 -6.13
N GLU A 400 -25.00 -3.82 -5.78
CA GLU A 400 -25.99 -4.76 -5.27
C GLU A 400 -26.29 -4.43 -3.81
N VAL A 401 -27.56 -4.49 -3.45
CA VAL A 401 -28.04 -4.09 -2.12
C VAL A 401 -28.59 -5.29 -1.37
N PHE A 402 -28.04 -5.54 -0.19
CA PHE A 402 -28.48 -6.59 0.73
C PHE A 402 -28.99 -5.97 2.02
N THR A 403 -30.15 -6.38 2.52
CA THR A 403 -30.65 -5.87 3.81
C THR A 403 -30.53 -6.92 4.91
N THR A 404 -30.11 -6.52 6.10
CA THR A 404 -30.03 -7.38 7.28
C THR A 404 -30.30 -6.60 8.56
N ASP A 405 -30.89 -7.26 9.54
CA ASP A 405 -31.09 -6.82 10.93
C ASP A 405 -30.33 -7.72 11.93
N LYS A 406 -29.66 -8.76 11.42
CA LYS A 406 -28.87 -9.72 12.20
C LYS A 406 -27.40 -9.37 12.14
N TYR A 407 -26.92 -8.66 13.15
CA TYR A 407 -25.50 -8.38 13.38
C TYR A 407 -25.25 -8.01 14.85
N GLY A 408 -24.04 -8.25 15.33
CA GLY A 408 -23.52 -7.72 16.59
C GLY A 408 -22.67 -6.48 16.35
N ILE A 409 -22.68 -5.54 17.29
CA ILE A 409 -21.88 -4.30 17.23
C ILE A 409 -20.82 -4.40 18.30
N ASN A 410 -19.55 -4.33 17.91
CA ASN A 410 -18.44 -4.45 18.85
C ASN A 410 -17.43 -3.32 18.70
N LEU A 411 -16.94 -2.80 19.82
CA LEU A 411 -15.70 -2.03 19.87
C LEU A 411 -14.52 -3.00 19.91
N ILE A 412 -13.47 -2.65 19.19
CA ILE A 412 -12.26 -3.48 19.14
C ILE A 412 -11.37 -3.03 20.30
N ILE A 413 -11.13 -3.90 21.29
CA ILE A 413 -10.23 -3.57 22.40
C ILE A 413 -8.80 -3.95 22.03
N ASN A 414 -8.62 -5.19 21.54
CA ASN A 414 -7.41 -5.67 20.89
C ASN A 414 -7.80 -6.66 19.78
N ASN A 415 -6.83 -7.27 19.09
CA ASN A 415 -7.12 -8.21 18.00
C ASN A 415 -8.04 -9.38 18.39
N ASP A 416 -7.93 -9.86 19.62
CA ASP A 416 -8.58 -11.10 20.07
C ASP A 416 -9.79 -10.85 20.97
N SER A 417 -9.98 -9.61 21.43
CA SER A 417 -11.05 -9.21 22.35
C SER A 417 -11.84 -8.03 21.81
N ASN A 418 -13.15 -8.24 21.79
CA ASN A 418 -14.14 -7.31 21.34
C ASN A 418 -15.09 -7.01 22.50
N MET A 419 -15.49 -5.75 22.65
CA MET A 419 -16.49 -5.33 23.63
C MET A 419 -17.81 -5.10 22.90
N GLU A 420 -18.80 -5.96 23.16
CA GLU A 420 -20.14 -5.79 22.59
C GLU A 420 -20.81 -4.53 23.18
N ILE A 421 -21.46 -3.78 22.30
CA ILE A 421 -22.17 -2.54 22.63
C ILE A 421 -23.53 -2.49 21.93
N ASP A 422 -24.49 -1.79 22.51
CA ASP A 422 -25.84 -1.67 21.95
C ASP A 422 -25.95 -0.59 20.88
N GLU A 423 -25.12 0.46 20.96
CA GLU A 423 -25.07 1.53 19.97
C GLU A 423 -23.67 2.14 19.84
N CYS A 424 -23.33 2.61 18.63
CA CYS A 424 -22.06 3.28 18.34
C CYS A 424 -22.28 4.49 17.42
N THR A 425 -21.63 5.60 17.72
CA THR A 425 -21.83 6.89 17.03
C THR A 425 -20.72 7.18 16.00
N SER A 426 -20.97 8.14 15.13
CA SER A 426 -20.04 8.62 14.10
C SER A 426 -18.67 9.02 14.66
N GLY A 427 -17.64 8.67 13.88
CA GLY A 427 -16.22 8.89 14.20
C GLY A 427 -15.51 7.64 14.74
N ASN A 428 -16.25 6.65 15.23
CA ASN A 428 -15.69 5.42 15.80
C ASN A 428 -15.38 4.36 14.73
N ILE A 429 -14.38 3.53 15.03
CA ILE A 429 -14.13 2.25 14.35
C ILE A 429 -14.92 1.16 15.07
N VAL A 430 -15.62 0.33 14.29
CA VAL A 430 -16.55 -0.69 14.78
C VAL A 430 -16.31 -2.02 14.07
N CYS A 431 -16.54 -3.11 14.78
CA CYS A 431 -16.53 -4.48 14.29
C CYS A 431 -17.96 -5.03 14.27
N LEU A 432 -18.50 -5.27 13.07
CA LEU A 432 -19.80 -5.90 12.87
C LEU A 432 -19.62 -7.42 12.75
N SER A 433 -20.21 -8.18 13.68
CA SER A 433 -20.17 -9.64 13.69
C SER A 433 -21.51 -10.24 13.24
N GLY A 434 -21.49 -11.48 12.75
CA GLY A 434 -22.72 -12.23 12.41
C GLY A 434 -23.36 -11.88 11.06
N LEU A 435 -22.68 -11.09 10.22
CA LEU A 435 -23.11 -10.83 8.84
C LEU A 435 -23.01 -12.08 7.98
N LYS A 436 -24.01 -12.32 7.12
CA LYS A 436 -23.98 -13.43 6.17
C LYS A 436 -22.88 -13.23 5.13
N SER A 437 -22.09 -14.26 4.87
CA SER A 437 -20.99 -14.25 3.89
C SER A 437 -21.44 -13.83 2.48
N SER A 438 -22.68 -14.14 2.08
CA SER A 438 -23.25 -13.74 0.78
C SER A 438 -23.41 -12.23 0.61
N CYS A 439 -23.49 -11.47 1.71
CA CYS A 439 -23.63 -10.01 1.68
C CYS A 439 -22.27 -9.31 1.72
N LEU A 440 -21.20 -10.05 1.97
CA LEU A 440 -19.87 -9.49 2.17
C LEU A 440 -19.12 -9.35 0.84
N SER A 441 -18.32 -8.30 0.78
CA SER A 441 -17.33 -8.08 -0.26
C SER A 441 -16.11 -7.40 0.38
N ASN A 442 -15.01 -7.31 -0.36
CA ASN A 442 -13.71 -6.86 0.14
C ASN A 442 -13.76 -5.45 0.76
N SER A 443 -14.72 -4.64 0.34
CA SER A 443 -15.10 -3.36 0.94
C SER A 443 -16.54 -3.02 0.58
N PHE A 444 -17.34 -2.55 1.52
CA PHE A 444 -18.74 -2.16 1.27
C PHE A 444 -19.19 -1.02 2.17
N THR A 445 -20.28 -0.36 1.78
CA THR A 445 -20.92 0.67 2.60
C THR A 445 -22.20 0.09 3.22
N ALA A 446 -22.39 0.28 4.52
CA ALA A 446 -23.64 -0.02 5.21
C ALA A 446 -24.36 1.28 5.61
N THR A 447 -25.67 1.35 5.38
CA THR A 447 -26.51 2.52 5.66
C THR A 447 -27.90 2.12 6.14
N SER A 448 -28.59 2.97 6.89
CA SER A 448 -29.99 2.76 7.31
C SER A 448 -31.00 3.15 6.23
N GLY A 449 -30.62 3.97 5.24
CA GLY A 449 -31.53 4.54 4.23
C GLY A 449 -31.37 3.91 2.84
N LEU A 450 -32.46 3.39 2.26
CA LEU A 450 -32.57 2.95 0.86
C LEU A 450 -33.09 4.06 -0.09
N GLY A 451 -33.17 5.32 0.36
CA GLY A 451 -33.87 6.40 -0.33
C GLY A 451 -33.00 7.33 -1.19
N LYS A 452 -33.55 7.74 -2.36
CA LYS A 452 -33.14 8.74 -3.40
C LYS A 452 -31.68 8.80 -3.88
N SER A 453 -30.68 8.64 -3.02
CA SER A 453 -29.26 8.70 -3.36
C SER A 453 -28.59 7.37 -3.01
N ARG A 454 -28.11 6.64 -4.02
CA ARG A 454 -27.31 5.41 -3.85
C ARG A 454 -25.82 5.72 -3.71
N ASN A 455 -25.46 6.99 -3.49
CA ASN A 455 -24.09 7.44 -3.45
C ASN A 455 -23.41 6.92 -2.19
N ILE A 456 -22.29 6.25 -2.38
CA ILE A 456 -21.52 5.55 -1.35
C ILE A 456 -20.21 6.27 -1.06
N ILE A 457 -19.49 5.77 -0.05
CA ILE A 457 -18.07 6.06 0.08
C ILE A 457 -17.34 5.33 -1.05
N ARG A 458 -16.54 6.07 -1.82
CA ARG A 458 -15.74 5.59 -2.94
C ARG A 458 -14.96 4.37 -2.53
N TYR A 459 -14.80 3.40 -3.42
CA TYR A 459 -13.99 2.24 -3.12
C TYR A 459 -12.51 2.58 -2.94
N ILE A 460 -11.81 1.70 -2.24
CA ILE A 460 -10.35 1.76 -2.13
C ILE A 460 -9.76 1.46 -3.51
N LYS A 461 -9.04 2.44 -4.05
CA LYS A 461 -8.21 2.23 -5.23
C LYS A 461 -6.97 1.48 -4.78
N LEU A 462 -6.79 0.27 -5.31
CA LEU A 462 -5.68 -0.56 -4.92
C LEU A 462 -4.41 -0.02 -5.59
N PRO A 463 -3.33 0.19 -4.83
CA PRO A 463 -2.07 0.70 -5.38
C PRO A 463 -1.29 -0.36 -6.16
N THR A 464 -1.74 -1.62 -6.11
CA THR A 464 -1.08 -2.78 -6.69
C THR A 464 -2.09 -3.70 -7.35
N TYR A 465 -1.69 -4.32 -8.45
CA TYR A 465 -2.48 -5.31 -9.18
C TYR A 465 -1.94 -6.72 -8.92
N PRO A 466 -2.81 -7.75 -8.89
CA PRO A 466 -2.36 -9.13 -8.82
C PRO A 466 -1.73 -9.52 -10.17
N ILE A 467 -0.51 -10.04 -10.12
CA ILE A 467 0.29 -10.36 -11.32
C ILE A 467 0.71 -11.81 -11.27
N LEU A 468 1.18 -12.26 -10.12
CA LEU A 468 1.64 -13.64 -9.97
C LEU A 468 0.47 -14.58 -9.68
N SER A 469 0.50 -15.77 -10.26
CA SER A 469 -0.49 -16.81 -9.97
C SER A 469 0.15 -18.16 -9.68
N LYS A 470 -0.58 -18.98 -8.92
CA LYS A 470 -0.30 -20.41 -8.74
C LYS A 470 -1.59 -21.19 -8.94
N SER A 471 -1.49 -22.38 -9.52
CA SER A 471 -2.64 -23.28 -9.59
C SER A 471 -2.77 -24.06 -8.28
N ILE A 472 -4.02 -24.35 -7.93
CA ILE A 472 -4.37 -25.12 -6.74
C ILE A 472 -5.37 -26.22 -7.12
N SER A 473 -5.13 -27.42 -6.60
CA SER A 473 -6.02 -28.57 -6.77
C SER A 473 -6.08 -29.39 -5.48
N PRO A 474 -7.25 -29.94 -5.10
CA PRO A 474 -7.32 -30.86 -3.97
C PRO A 474 -6.71 -32.21 -4.34
N ASN A 475 -6.14 -32.93 -3.37
CA ASN A 475 -5.62 -34.28 -3.59
C ASN A 475 -6.74 -35.29 -3.90
N SER A 476 -7.90 -35.09 -3.26
CA SER A 476 -9.10 -35.89 -3.47
C SER A 476 -10.17 -35.06 -4.19
N PRO A 477 -10.81 -35.59 -5.25
CA PRO A 477 -11.94 -34.92 -5.91
C PRO A 477 -13.11 -34.61 -4.97
N ASN A 478 -13.26 -35.40 -3.89
CA ASN A 478 -14.32 -35.20 -2.90
C ASN A 478 -14.16 -33.90 -2.09
N ASP A 479 -12.94 -33.37 -2.00
CA ASP A 479 -12.65 -32.16 -1.23
C ASP A 479 -12.79 -30.88 -2.06
N LEU A 480 -13.08 -31.00 -3.37
CA LEU A 480 -13.28 -29.86 -4.26
C LEU A 480 -14.35 -28.87 -3.75
N PRO A 481 -15.51 -29.30 -3.23
CA PRO A 481 -16.50 -28.36 -2.70
C PRO A 481 -15.97 -27.55 -1.51
N ALA A 482 -15.22 -28.17 -0.60
CA ALA A 482 -14.63 -27.50 0.55
C ALA A 482 -13.56 -26.49 0.12
N LEU A 483 -12.71 -26.86 -0.84
CA LEU A 483 -11.73 -25.95 -1.44
C LEU A 483 -12.43 -24.74 -2.09
N MET A 484 -13.49 -24.98 -2.87
CA MET A 484 -14.26 -23.91 -3.52
C MET A 484 -14.90 -22.94 -2.53
N GLU A 485 -15.41 -23.45 -1.40
CA GLU A 485 -15.94 -22.60 -0.33
C GLU A 485 -14.84 -21.79 0.35
N GLY A 486 -13.69 -22.41 0.65
CA GLY A 486 -12.53 -21.73 1.23
C GLY A 486 -11.98 -20.62 0.31
N LEU A 487 -11.88 -20.90 -0.99
CA LEU A 487 -11.46 -19.92 -2.00
C LEU A 487 -12.44 -18.75 -2.12
N LYS A 488 -13.75 -19.01 -2.10
CA LYS A 488 -14.76 -17.93 -2.07
C LYS A 488 -14.60 -17.03 -0.84
N LYS A 489 -14.37 -17.62 0.34
CA LYS A 489 -14.11 -16.85 1.58
C LYS A 489 -12.83 -16.04 1.48
N LEU A 490 -11.76 -16.63 0.93
CA LEU A 490 -10.47 -15.97 0.72
C LEU A 490 -10.60 -14.75 -0.20
N ALA A 491 -11.29 -14.89 -1.34
CA ALA A 491 -11.53 -13.81 -2.29
C ALA A 491 -12.32 -12.64 -1.70
N VAL A 492 -13.19 -12.91 -0.73
CA VAL A 492 -13.97 -11.89 -0.02
C VAL A 492 -13.11 -11.13 1.01
N ILE A 493 -12.12 -11.79 1.61
CA ILE A 493 -11.31 -11.21 2.69
C ILE A 493 -10.13 -10.40 2.17
N ASP A 494 -9.41 -10.93 1.17
CA ASP A 494 -8.27 -10.21 0.62
C ASP A 494 -8.70 -9.25 -0.48
N GLN A 495 -8.26 -7.99 -0.38
CA GLN A 495 -8.70 -6.95 -1.31
C GLN A 495 -8.16 -7.12 -2.74
N VAL A 496 -7.05 -7.84 -2.92
CA VAL A 496 -6.32 -7.92 -4.20
C VAL A 496 -6.34 -9.32 -4.80
N ALA A 497 -6.54 -10.36 -3.98
CA ALA A 497 -6.59 -11.73 -4.43
C ALA A 497 -7.66 -11.91 -5.52
N ASN A 498 -7.25 -12.48 -6.64
CA ASN A 498 -8.15 -12.81 -7.74
C ASN A 498 -8.12 -14.31 -8.00
N ILE A 499 -9.29 -14.93 -8.12
CA ILE A 499 -9.43 -16.37 -8.33
C ILE A 499 -10.06 -16.56 -9.70
N SER A 500 -9.31 -17.17 -10.61
CA SER A 500 -9.78 -17.49 -11.96
C SER A 500 -9.88 -19.01 -12.15
N PHE A 501 -10.81 -19.39 -13.01
CA PHE A 501 -11.05 -20.77 -13.41
C PHE A 501 -10.70 -20.88 -14.89
N GLU A 502 -9.70 -21.69 -15.20
CA GLU A 502 -9.28 -21.94 -16.57
C GLU A 502 -10.15 -23.03 -17.22
N GLU A 503 -10.26 -23.02 -18.55
CA GLU A 503 -11.02 -24.03 -19.31
C GLU A 503 -10.46 -25.44 -19.13
N THR A 504 -9.18 -25.55 -18.75
CA THR A 504 -8.51 -26.81 -18.40
C THR A 504 -9.05 -27.43 -17.10
N GLY A 505 -9.86 -26.70 -16.33
CA GLY A 505 -10.32 -27.10 -15.00
C GLY A 505 -9.35 -26.71 -13.87
N GLU A 506 -8.24 -26.05 -14.18
CA GLU A 506 -7.31 -25.53 -13.18
C GLU A 506 -7.90 -24.30 -12.48
N ILE A 507 -7.68 -24.22 -11.16
CA ILE A 507 -8.05 -23.07 -10.35
C ILE A 507 -6.79 -22.25 -10.10
N LEU A 508 -6.76 -21.00 -10.54
CA LEU A 508 -5.63 -20.10 -10.36
C LEU A 508 -5.92 -19.09 -9.25
N VAL A 509 -4.99 -18.99 -8.30
CA VAL A 509 -5.00 -17.94 -7.27
C VAL A 509 -3.94 -16.91 -7.64
N CYS A 510 -4.37 -15.68 -7.88
CA CYS A 510 -3.51 -14.57 -8.26
C CYS A 510 -3.28 -13.61 -7.10
N GLY A 511 -2.04 -13.18 -6.91
CA GLY A 511 -1.61 -12.22 -5.89
C GLY A 511 -0.62 -11.19 -6.44
N THR A 512 -0.34 -10.18 -5.63
CA THR A 512 0.56 -9.06 -5.97
C THR A 512 2.01 -9.49 -6.10
N GLY A 513 2.42 -10.48 -5.31
CA GLY A 513 3.80 -10.96 -5.23
C GLY A 513 3.87 -12.34 -4.57
N GLN A 514 5.09 -12.90 -4.51
CA GLN A 514 5.31 -14.25 -3.97
C GLN A 514 5.01 -14.32 -2.47
N PHE A 515 5.36 -13.28 -1.70
CA PHE A 515 5.09 -13.24 -0.27
C PHE A 515 3.58 -13.20 -0.02
N HIS A 516 2.85 -12.36 -0.77
CA HIS A 516 1.39 -12.30 -0.64
C HIS A 516 0.72 -13.64 -1.00
N LEU A 517 1.13 -14.32 -2.08
CA LEU A 517 0.62 -15.66 -2.39
C LEU A 517 0.85 -16.64 -1.25
N ASN A 518 2.04 -16.64 -0.64
CA ASN A 518 2.33 -17.52 0.50
C ASN A 518 1.42 -17.21 1.70
N VAL A 519 1.15 -15.94 1.98
CA VAL A 519 0.19 -15.53 3.03
C VAL A 519 -1.23 -16.03 2.70
N LEU A 520 -1.69 -15.88 1.46
CA LEU A 520 -3.01 -16.35 1.01
C LEU A 520 -3.16 -17.86 1.19
N PHE A 521 -2.17 -18.65 0.75
CA PHE A 521 -2.22 -20.10 0.89
C PHE A 521 -2.13 -20.56 2.34
N LYS A 522 -1.32 -19.88 3.17
CA LYS A 522 -1.26 -20.13 4.62
C LYS A 522 -2.63 -19.90 5.26
N VAL A 523 -3.27 -18.75 4.99
CA VAL A 523 -4.61 -18.43 5.48
C VAL A 523 -5.64 -19.45 5.00
N LEU A 524 -5.59 -19.85 3.72
CA LEU A 524 -6.49 -20.85 3.16
C LEU A 524 -6.36 -22.19 3.89
N LYS A 525 -5.13 -22.72 3.98
CA LYS A 525 -4.85 -24.04 4.58
C LYS A 525 -5.07 -24.05 6.09
N GLU A 526 -4.62 -23.04 6.83
CA GLU A 526 -4.72 -23.05 8.29
C GLU A 526 -6.11 -22.66 8.82
N ILE A 527 -6.82 -21.74 8.13
CA ILE A 527 -8.07 -21.16 8.64
C ILE A 527 -9.31 -21.75 7.96
N PHE A 528 -9.34 -21.83 6.62
CA PHE A 528 -10.56 -22.20 5.91
C PHE A 528 -10.70 -23.69 5.63
N ILE A 529 -9.59 -24.37 5.31
CA ILE A 529 -9.60 -25.78 4.92
C ILE A 529 -8.48 -26.59 5.61
N PRO A 530 -8.44 -26.63 6.97
CA PRO A 530 -7.40 -27.35 7.71
C PRO A 530 -7.36 -28.85 7.40
N SER A 531 -8.51 -29.46 7.15
CA SER A 531 -8.64 -30.89 6.89
C SER A 531 -8.43 -31.31 5.42
N VAL A 532 -8.29 -30.36 4.49
CA VAL A 532 -8.20 -30.67 3.05
C VAL A 532 -6.77 -30.62 2.58
N ASP A 533 -6.26 -31.71 2.02
CA ASP A 533 -4.94 -31.72 1.41
C ASP A 533 -4.96 -31.14 0.01
N ILE A 534 -4.10 -30.15 -0.21
CA ILE A 534 -4.03 -29.35 -1.43
C ILE A 534 -2.64 -29.48 -2.06
N ASN A 535 -2.63 -29.59 -3.38
CA ASN A 535 -1.44 -29.43 -4.20
C ASN A 535 -1.40 -28.00 -4.75
N ILE A 536 -0.25 -27.36 -4.63
CA ILE A 536 0.01 -26.00 -5.12
C ILE A 536 1.13 -26.10 -6.15
N SER A 537 0.93 -25.52 -7.32
CA SER A 537 1.94 -25.53 -8.38
C SER A 537 3.10 -24.56 -8.13
N ASP A 538 4.11 -24.67 -8.97
CA ASP A 538 5.09 -23.61 -9.17
C ASP A 538 4.43 -22.31 -9.68
N LEU A 539 5.20 -21.23 -9.59
CA LEU A 539 4.77 -19.91 -9.98
C LEU A 539 4.48 -19.82 -11.49
N ILE A 540 3.29 -19.35 -11.84
CA ILE A 540 2.88 -19.10 -13.22
C ILE A 540 3.13 -17.61 -13.50
N ILE A 541 4.03 -17.34 -14.43
CA ILE A 541 4.37 -15.98 -14.85
C ILE A 541 3.39 -15.56 -15.96
N PRO A 542 2.67 -14.44 -15.80
CA PRO A 542 1.78 -13.96 -16.84
C PRO A 542 2.61 -13.33 -17.96
N TYR A 543 2.74 -13.97 -19.11
CA TYR A 543 3.26 -13.28 -20.29
C TYR A 543 2.13 -12.48 -20.96
N ARG A 544 2.48 -11.39 -21.65
CA ARG A 544 1.54 -10.60 -22.47
C ARG A 544 1.96 -10.61 -23.93
N GLU A 545 0.99 -10.38 -24.79
CA GLU A 545 1.24 -10.25 -26.24
C GLU A 545 1.20 -8.77 -26.62
N SER A 546 2.11 -8.36 -27.50
CA SER A 546 2.12 -6.99 -28.02
C SER A 546 2.68 -6.96 -29.44
N VAL A 547 2.85 -5.75 -29.97
CA VAL A 547 3.39 -5.47 -31.30
C VAL A 547 4.51 -4.44 -31.16
N SER A 548 5.57 -4.59 -31.94
CA SER A 548 6.71 -3.66 -31.90
C SER A 548 6.64 -2.57 -32.97
N GLN A 549 5.86 -2.78 -34.04
CA GLN A 549 5.76 -1.89 -35.20
C GLN A 549 4.30 -1.80 -35.69
N GLU A 550 4.03 -0.88 -36.61
CA GLU A 550 2.75 -0.87 -37.33
C GLU A 550 2.66 -2.08 -38.28
N SER A 551 1.45 -2.61 -38.48
CA SER A 551 1.18 -3.65 -39.46
C SER A 551 1.77 -3.31 -40.83
N SER A 552 2.55 -4.24 -41.38
CA SER A 552 3.16 -4.12 -42.71
C SER A 552 2.14 -3.95 -43.86
N LEU A 553 0.89 -4.35 -43.65
CA LEU A 553 -0.20 -4.23 -44.62
C LEU A 553 -1.54 -3.97 -43.91
N VAL A 554 -2.52 -3.48 -44.66
CA VAL A 554 -3.91 -3.38 -44.19
C VAL A 554 -4.55 -4.77 -44.27
N CYS A 555 -4.78 -5.39 -43.12
CA CYS A 555 -5.33 -6.74 -43.07
C CYS A 555 -6.84 -6.74 -43.34
N CYS A 556 -7.27 -7.46 -44.37
CA CYS A 556 -8.67 -7.71 -44.68
C CYS A 556 -9.09 -9.09 -44.18
N ALA A 557 -10.29 -9.18 -43.58
CA ALA A 557 -11.01 -10.43 -43.36
C ALA A 557 -12.42 -10.36 -43.96
N LYS A 558 -12.81 -11.42 -44.66
CA LYS A 558 -14.12 -11.61 -45.29
C LYS A 558 -15.01 -12.44 -44.37
N SER A 559 -16.29 -12.09 -44.30
CA SER A 559 -17.28 -12.89 -43.59
C SER A 559 -17.44 -14.28 -44.22
N PRO A 560 -17.95 -15.29 -43.49
CA PRO A 560 -18.17 -16.62 -44.04
C PRO A 560 -19.01 -16.64 -45.32
N ASN A 561 -19.97 -15.71 -45.42
CA ASN A 561 -20.80 -15.51 -46.61
C ASN A 561 -20.19 -14.55 -47.65
N LYS A 562 -18.96 -14.07 -47.45
CA LYS A 562 -18.19 -13.17 -48.33
C LYS A 562 -18.83 -11.82 -48.64
N HIS A 563 -19.89 -11.44 -47.93
CA HIS A 563 -20.66 -10.22 -48.15
C HIS A 563 -20.22 -9.03 -47.29
N SER A 564 -19.42 -9.28 -46.25
CA SER A 564 -18.84 -8.25 -45.40
C SER A 564 -17.33 -8.35 -45.40
N ARG A 565 -16.64 -7.22 -45.37
CA ARG A 565 -15.18 -7.15 -45.26
C ARG A 565 -14.79 -6.14 -44.20
N VAL A 566 -13.85 -6.51 -43.35
CA VAL A 566 -13.30 -5.64 -42.30
C VAL A 566 -11.81 -5.46 -42.57
N TYR A 567 -11.37 -4.20 -42.64
CA TYR A 567 -9.98 -3.82 -42.82
C TYR A 567 -9.43 -3.28 -41.51
N MET A 568 -8.24 -3.75 -41.11
CA MET A 568 -7.64 -3.45 -39.80
C MET A 568 -6.13 -3.26 -39.91
N LYS A 569 -5.60 -2.34 -39.12
CA LYS A 569 -4.17 -2.23 -38.81
C LYS A 569 -3.96 -2.28 -37.29
N ALA A 570 -2.82 -2.79 -36.85
CA ALA A 570 -2.37 -2.75 -35.48
C ALA A 570 -1.06 -1.95 -35.40
N GLN A 571 -0.84 -1.26 -34.31
CA GLN A 571 0.41 -0.55 -34.02
C GLN A 571 0.64 -0.50 -32.51
N PRO A 572 1.90 -0.32 -32.05
CA PRO A 572 2.17 -0.14 -30.63
C PRO A 572 1.48 1.11 -30.10
N LEU A 573 0.89 1.00 -28.92
CA LEU A 573 0.45 2.14 -28.14
C LEU A 573 1.69 2.83 -27.54
N GLN A 574 1.66 4.15 -27.43
CA GLN A 574 2.70 4.88 -26.72
C GLN A 574 2.82 4.36 -25.28
N ILE A 575 4.05 4.02 -24.87
CA ILE A 575 4.28 3.30 -23.63
C ILE A 575 3.83 4.09 -22.40
N ASP A 576 4.04 5.42 -22.40
CA ASP A 576 3.62 6.30 -21.30
C ASP A 576 2.10 6.29 -21.12
N VAL A 577 1.35 6.31 -22.23
CA VAL A 577 -0.12 6.21 -22.22
C VAL A 577 -0.55 4.86 -21.65
N ALA A 578 0.07 3.75 -22.10
CA ALA A 578 -0.27 2.42 -21.60
C ALA A 578 0.00 2.26 -20.10
N VAL A 579 1.13 2.79 -19.62
CA VAL A 579 1.51 2.78 -18.20
C VAL A 579 0.57 3.64 -17.36
N ASP A 580 0.25 4.85 -17.81
CA ASP A 580 -0.65 5.75 -17.08
C ASP A 580 -2.10 5.25 -17.03
N ILE A 581 -2.56 4.56 -18.08
CA ILE A 581 -3.85 3.86 -18.04
C ILE A 581 -3.80 2.71 -17.02
N GLN A 582 -2.73 1.90 -17.03
CA GLN A 582 -2.58 0.77 -16.11
C GLN A 582 -2.54 1.20 -14.63
N VAL A 583 -1.87 2.31 -14.32
CA VAL A 583 -1.79 2.86 -12.95
C VAL A 583 -3.07 3.62 -12.58
N GLY A 584 -3.95 3.89 -13.55
CA GLY A 584 -5.22 4.58 -13.35
C GLY A 584 -5.09 6.10 -13.17
N SER A 585 -3.92 6.67 -13.48
CA SER A 585 -3.67 8.12 -13.58
C SER A 585 -4.38 8.73 -14.81
N LEU A 586 -4.50 7.93 -15.87
CA LEU A 586 -5.25 8.22 -17.08
C LEU A 586 -6.43 7.24 -17.22
N ASP A 587 -7.54 7.56 -16.57
CA ASP A 587 -8.75 6.74 -16.58
C ASP A 587 -9.90 7.48 -17.28
N PRO A 588 -10.37 7.00 -18.44
CA PRO A 588 -11.44 7.63 -19.20
C PRO A 588 -12.73 7.85 -18.41
N SER A 589 -13.00 7.01 -17.40
CA SER A 589 -14.21 7.12 -16.56
C SER A 589 -14.17 8.30 -15.59
N LYS A 590 -12.98 8.85 -15.30
CA LYS A 590 -12.77 9.90 -14.29
C LYS A 590 -12.85 11.31 -14.85
N TYR A 591 -12.78 11.46 -16.17
CA TYR A 591 -12.70 12.75 -16.83
C TYR A 591 -13.93 12.94 -17.71
N SER A 592 -14.43 14.16 -17.79
CA SER A 592 -15.31 14.49 -18.92
C SER A 592 -14.56 14.26 -20.23
N GLN A 593 -15.29 13.95 -21.30
CA GLN A 593 -14.67 13.71 -22.62
C GLN A 593 -13.76 14.85 -23.09
N LYS A 594 -14.07 16.09 -22.66
CA LYS A 594 -13.26 17.28 -22.93
C LYS A 594 -11.96 17.30 -22.12
N GLU A 595 -12.03 17.09 -20.81
CA GLU A 595 -10.84 17.04 -19.94
C GLU A 595 -9.90 15.89 -20.33
N PHE A 596 -10.48 14.72 -20.65
CA PHE A 596 -9.72 13.57 -21.13
C PHE A 596 -8.98 13.90 -22.43
N SER A 597 -9.66 14.57 -23.37
CA SER A 597 -9.06 14.99 -24.62
C SER A 597 -7.98 16.05 -24.43
N ASP A 598 -8.20 17.04 -23.58
CA ASP A 598 -7.21 18.09 -23.32
C ASP A 598 -5.97 17.51 -22.62
N LYS A 599 -6.15 16.53 -21.72
CA LYS A 599 -5.05 15.80 -21.08
C LYS A 599 -4.22 15.00 -22.10
N LEU A 600 -4.88 14.21 -22.97
CA LEU A 600 -4.22 13.46 -24.03
C LEU A 600 -3.43 14.36 -24.99
N CYS A 601 -3.99 15.51 -25.36
CA CYS A 601 -3.32 16.50 -26.20
C CYS A 601 -2.09 17.12 -25.50
N LYS A 602 -2.25 17.53 -24.24
CA LYS A 602 -1.23 18.29 -23.51
C LYS A 602 -0.07 17.42 -23.05
N ASP A 603 -0.37 16.25 -22.49
CA ASP A 603 0.62 15.42 -21.80
C ASP A 603 1.29 14.42 -22.78
N TYR A 604 0.59 14.00 -23.84
CA TYR A 604 1.07 12.98 -24.77
C TYR A 604 1.06 13.41 -26.26
N GLY A 605 0.64 14.64 -26.57
CA GLY A 605 0.71 15.17 -27.94
C GLY A 605 -0.31 14.57 -28.92
N TRP A 606 -1.40 13.97 -28.45
CA TRP A 606 -2.43 13.39 -29.32
C TRP A 606 -3.28 14.46 -30.03
N GLU A 607 -3.72 14.17 -31.25
CA GLU A 607 -4.61 15.07 -31.99
C GLU A 607 -6.08 14.92 -31.55
N LYS A 608 -6.82 16.03 -31.48
CA LYS A 608 -8.25 16.04 -31.09
C LYS A 608 -9.13 15.19 -32.01
N LEU A 609 -8.75 15.02 -33.27
CA LEU A 609 -9.49 14.18 -34.22
C LEU A 609 -9.32 12.69 -33.91
N ASP A 610 -8.09 12.25 -33.64
CA ASP A 610 -7.79 10.88 -33.22
C ASP A 610 -8.53 10.53 -31.93
N ILE A 611 -8.51 11.43 -30.93
CA ILE A 611 -9.16 11.19 -29.64
C ILE A 611 -10.68 10.98 -29.78
N LYS A 612 -11.33 11.71 -30.70
CA LYS A 612 -12.77 11.53 -30.98
C LYS A 612 -13.10 10.16 -31.57
N ASN A 613 -12.13 9.53 -32.23
CA ASN A 613 -12.29 8.23 -32.86
C ASN A 613 -11.99 7.06 -31.93
N ILE A 614 -11.63 7.28 -30.66
CA ILE A 614 -11.49 6.20 -29.67
C ILE A 614 -12.87 5.61 -29.40
N TRP A 615 -13.08 4.35 -29.76
CA TRP A 615 -14.36 3.64 -29.59
C TRP A 615 -14.39 2.81 -28.31
N ALA A 616 -13.28 2.20 -27.94
CA ALA A 616 -13.18 1.38 -26.73
C ALA A 616 -11.75 1.33 -26.20
N PHE A 617 -11.65 1.17 -24.89
CA PHE A 617 -10.46 0.72 -24.18
C PHE A 617 -10.66 -0.74 -23.80
N GLY A 618 -9.58 -1.50 -23.67
CA GLY A 618 -9.71 -2.82 -23.08
C GLY A 618 -8.40 -3.47 -22.64
N PRO A 619 -8.47 -4.60 -21.93
CA PRO A 619 -9.69 -5.21 -21.37
C PRO A 619 -10.20 -4.43 -20.14
N GLU A 620 -11.46 -4.64 -19.74
CA GLU A 620 -12.13 -3.94 -18.61
C GLU A 620 -11.25 -3.80 -17.35
N ASP A 621 -10.39 -4.78 -17.08
CA ASP A 621 -9.51 -4.84 -15.90
C ASP A 621 -8.31 -3.85 -15.93
N LEU A 622 -7.79 -3.52 -17.12
CA LEU A 622 -6.49 -2.84 -17.30
C LEU A 622 -6.53 -1.70 -18.33
N ASN A 623 -7.49 -1.70 -19.26
CA ASN A 623 -7.73 -0.69 -20.30
C ASN A 623 -6.52 -0.29 -21.17
N THR A 624 -5.44 -1.08 -21.21
CA THR A 624 -4.16 -0.71 -21.87
C THR A 624 -4.11 -0.92 -23.39
N ASN A 625 -5.22 -1.30 -24.01
CA ASN A 625 -5.35 -1.46 -25.47
C ASN A 625 -6.44 -0.54 -26.00
N LEU A 626 -6.27 -0.03 -27.22
CA LEU A 626 -7.18 0.93 -27.84
C LEU A 626 -7.80 0.38 -29.12
N PHE A 627 -9.10 0.61 -29.26
CA PHE A 627 -9.83 0.39 -30.50
C PHE A 627 -10.24 1.74 -31.10
N MET A 628 -9.63 2.09 -32.23
CA MET A 628 -9.92 3.31 -32.98
C MET A 628 -10.91 3.00 -34.10
N GLY A 629 -11.97 3.80 -34.16
CA GLY A 629 -12.96 3.76 -35.22
C GLY A 629 -12.49 4.36 -36.54
N SER A 630 -13.31 4.16 -37.58
CA SER A 630 -13.08 4.74 -38.90
C SER A 630 -13.54 6.21 -38.98
N ILE A 631 -13.09 6.90 -40.02
CA ILE A 631 -13.35 8.33 -40.28
C ILE A 631 -14.85 8.60 -40.60
N GLN A 632 -15.63 7.57 -40.95
CA GLN A 632 -17.08 7.65 -41.21
C GLN A 632 -17.89 6.79 -40.21
N PRO A 633 -17.98 7.19 -38.93
CA PRO A 633 -18.57 6.36 -37.88
C PRO A 633 -20.11 6.23 -37.96
N MET A 634 -20.80 7.15 -38.65
CA MET A 634 -22.28 7.13 -38.75
C MET A 634 -22.80 5.87 -39.45
N ASP A 635 -22.07 5.38 -40.46
CA ASP A 635 -22.44 4.21 -41.24
C ASP A 635 -22.18 2.89 -40.51
N LEU A 636 -21.62 2.90 -39.31
CA LEU A 636 -21.22 1.67 -38.58
C LEU A 636 -21.88 1.54 -37.20
N GLN A 637 -22.80 2.44 -36.83
CA GLN A 637 -23.46 2.39 -35.52
C GLN A 637 -24.20 1.07 -35.26
N ASP A 638 -24.77 0.45 -36.29
CA ASP A 638 -25.51 -0.81 -36.22
C ASP A 638 -24.62 -2.04 -35.94
N ILE A 639 -23.31 -1.96 -36.22
CA ILE A 639 -22.36 -3.06 -36.03
C ILE A 639 -21.26 -2.73 -35.01
N LYS A 640 -21.20 -1.49 -34.53
CA LYS A 640 -20.18 -0.98 -33.60
C LYS A 640 -20.00 -1.87 -32.38
N ASP A 641 -21.09 -2.26 -31.72
CA ASP A 641 -21.03 -3.10 -30.52
C ASP A 641 -20.46 -4.48 -30.82
N GLY A 642 -20.70 -5.02 -32.02
CA GLY A 642 -20.12 -6.29 -32.47
C GLY A 642 -18.62 -6.20 -32.73
N LEU A 643 -18.17 -5.08 -33.29
CA LEU A 643 -16.73 -4.80 -33.47
C LEU A 643 -16.02 -4.68 -32.12
N ILE A 644 -16.63 -3.97 -31.17
CA ILE A 644 -16.10 -3.80 -29.81
C ILE A 644 -16.09 -5.14 -29.05
N GLN A 645 -17.13 -5.96 -29.17
CA GLN A 645 -17.15 -7.31 -28.58
C GLN A 645 -16.03 -8.20 -29.14
N ALA A 646 -15.79 -8.15 -30.45
CA ALA A 646 -14.68 -8.88 -31.07
C ALA A 646 -13.32 -8.40 -30.54
N PHE A 647 -13.13 -7.09 -30.44
CA PHE A 647 -11.95 -6.48 -29.84
C PHE A 647 -11.75 -6.95 -28.38
N ASN A 648 -12.79 -6.89 -27.55
CA ASN A 648 -12.76 -7.32 -26.16
C ASN A 648 -12.43 -8.81 -25.98
N TRP A 649 -12.76 -9.63 -26.98
CA TRP A 649 -12.37 -11.04 -26.99
C TRP A 649 -10.89 -11.21 -27.37
N VAL A 650 -10.45 -10.57 -28.47
CA VAL A 650 -9.07 -10.70 -28.95
C VAL A 650 -8.07 -10.24 -27.90
N ILE A 651 -8.32 -9.14 -27.20
CA ILE A 651 -7.40 -8.66 -26.17
C ILE A 651 -7.27 -9.59 -24.94
N LYS A 652 -8.21 -10.53 -24.73
CA LYS A 652 -8.14 -11.50 -23.62
C LYS A 652 -7.28 -12.72 -23.96
N GLU A 653 -7.31 -13.16 -25.21
CA GLU A 653 -6.67 -14.43 -25.62
C GLU A 653 -5.53 -14.21 -26.62
N GLY A 654 -5.50 -13.17 -27.43
CA GLY A 654 -4.45 -12.96 -28.42
C GLY A 654 -4.26 -14.12 -29.44
N PRO A 655 -3.55 -13.90 -30.55
CA PRO A 655 -3.26 -14.93 -31.54
C PRO A 655 -1.99 -15.74 -31.26
N ILE A 656 -1.01 -15.21 -30.51
CA ILE A 656 0.34 -15.80 -30.43
C ILE A 656 0.31 -17.03 -29.53
N CYS A 657 -0.14 -16.91 -28.29
CA CYS A 657 -0.04 -17.95 -27.27
C CYS A 657 -1.25 -18.02 -26.32
N GLY A 658 -2.37 -17.40 -26.67
CA GLY A 658 -3.55 -17.45 -25.82
C GLY A 658 -3.49 -16.47 -24.64
N ASN A 659 -2.58 -15.49 -24.65
CA ASN A 659 -2.37 -14.54 -23.54
C ASN A 659 -2.99 -13.16 -23.81
N LYS A 660 -3.33 -12.46 -22.71
CA LYS A 660 -3.88 -11.10 -22.81
C LYS A 660 -2.91 -10.16 -23.53
N LEU A 661 -3.46 -9.25 -24.33
CA LEU A 661 -2.71 -8.19 -25.01
C LEU A 661 -2.37 -7.05 -24.04
N TRP A 662 -1.26 -6.37 -24.32
CA TRP A 662 -0.89 -5.14 -23.64
C TRP A 662 -0.30 -4.12 -24.61
N GLY A 663 -0.78 -2.88 -24.54
CA GLY A 663 -0.21 -1.77 -25.28
C GLY A 663 -0.41 -1.84 -26.80
N VAL A 664 -1.54 -2.38 -27.29
CA VAL A 664 -1.84 -2.45 -28.72
C VAL A 664 -2.94 -1.45 -29.10
N ARG A 665 -2.69 -0.65 -30.14
CA ARG A 665 -3.70 0.21 -30.79
C ARG A 665 -4.13 -0.44 -32.10
N PHE A 666 -5.43 -0.73 -32.21
CA PHE A 666 -6.05 -1.20 -33.44
C PHE A 666 -6.77 -0.05 -34.15
N ASN A 667 -6.47 0.13 -35.43
CA ASN A 667 -7.07 1.15 -36.29
C ASN A 667 -8.01 0.48 -37.29
N LEU A 668 -9.31 0.74 -37.13
CA LEU A 668 -10.32 0.29 -38.07
C LEU A 668 -10.21 1.10 -39.37
N GLY A 669 -9.93 0.40 -40.47
CA GLY A 669 -10.00 0.96 -41.82
C GLY A 669 -11.43 0.95 -42.36
N ASP A 670 -11.55 0.63 -43.64
CA ASP A 670 -12.86 0.50 -44.28
C ASP A 670 -13.61 -0.75 -43.77
N VAL A 671 -14.94 -0.64 -43.73
CA VAL A 671 -15.82 -1.78 -43.49
C VAL A 671 -16.85 -1.84 -44.59
N TYR A 672 -16.74 -2.86 -45.44
CA TYR A 672 -17.75 -3.12 -46.45
C TYR A 672 -18.85 -3.96 -45.83
N LYS A 673 -20.07 -3.43 -45.78
CA LYS A 673 -21.27 -4.13 -45.29
C LYS A 673 -22.32 -4.21 -46.38
N ASN A 674 -22.93 -5.38 -46.57
CA ASN A 674 -24.07 -5.56 -47.49
C ASN A 674 -25.30 -4.79 -46.96
N GLN A 675 -26.14 -4.15 -47.78
CA GLN A 675 -27.25 -3.32 -47.29
C GLN A 675 -28.38 -4.10 -46.57
N VAL A 676 -28.50 -5.41 -46.79
CA VAL A 676 -29.58 -6.26 -46.24
C VAL A 676 -29.22 -6.86 -44.86
N PRO A 677 -29.90 -6.50 -43.76
CA PRO A 677 -29.56 -6.95 -42.39
C PRO A 677 -29.60 -8.47 -42.17
N ILE A 678 -30.51 -9.18 -42.85
CA ILE A 678 -30.63 -10.65 -42.77
C ILE A 678 -29.40 -11.33 -43.38
N VAL A 679 -28.90 -10.80 -44.51
CA VAL A 679 -27.69 -11.30 -45.17
C VAL A 679 -26.43 -10.89 -44.41
N ARG A 680 -26.47 -9.81 -43.60
CA ARG A 680 -25.39 -9.48 -42.66
C ARG A 680 -25.24 -10.50 -41.53
N GLY A 681 -26.28 -11.31 -41.25
CA GLY A 681 -26.36 -12.29 -40.15
C GLY A 681 -26.07 -11.72 -38.76
N GLY A 682 -26.27 -10.41 -38.59
CA GLY A 682 -26.06 -9.70 -37.33
C GLY A 682 -24.67 -9.90 -36.70
N TYR A 683 -24.63 -9.97 -35.38
CA TYR A 683 -23.41 -10.16 -34.60
C TYR A 683 -22.68 -11.48 -34.91
N SER A 684 -23.40 -12.51 -35.34
CA SER A 684 -22.87 -13.85 -35.61
C SER A 684 -21.83 -13.91 -36.73
N PHE A 685 -21.87 -12.98 -37.71
CA PHE A 685 -20.83 -12.88 -38.75
C PHE A 685 -19.85 -11.74 -38.50
N VAL A 686 -20.28 -10.62 -37.91
CA VAL A 686 -19.40 -9.47 -37.63
C VAL A 686 -18.31 -9.85 -36.64
N ILE A 687 -18.66 -10.53 -35.55
CA ILE A 687 -17.70 -10.85 -34.47
C ILE A 687 -16.57 -11.76 -34.99
N PRO A 688 -16.83 -12.93 -35.61
CA PRO A 688 -15.74 -13.80 -36.08
C PRO A 688 -14.87 -13.16 -37.17
N THR A 689 -15.49 -12.39 -38.09
CA THR A 689 -14.76 -11.70 -39.16
C THR A 689 -13.80 -10.66 -38.58
N THR A 690 -14.26 -9.90 -37.60
CA THR A 690 -13.47 -8.86 -36.93
C THR A 690 -12.35 -9.48 -36.11
N ARG A 691 -12.60 -10.60 -35.41
CA ARG A 691 -11.55 -11.36 -34.72
C ARG A 691 -10.43 -11.78 -35.67
N ARG A 692 -10.77 -12.31 -36.85
CA ARG A 692 -9.77 -12.66 -37.89
C ARG A 692 -8.98 -11.44 -38.34
N ALA A 693 -9.63 -10.30 -38.61
CA ALA A 693 -8.95 -9.07 -39.01
C ALA A 693 -7.98 -8.56 -37.93
N LEU A 694 -8.39 -8.59 -36.67
CA LEU A 694 -7.55 -8.22 -35.52
C LEU A 694 -6.34 -9.15 -35.39
N TYR A 695 -6.53 -10.47 -35.43
CA TYR A 695 -5.42 -11.44 -35.39
C TYR A 695 -4.44 -11.26 -36.55
N ALA A 696 -4.93 -11.09 -37.78
CA ALA A 696 -4.10 -10.80 -38.94
C ALA A 696 -3.28 -9.51 -38.76
N SER A 697 -3.92 -8.44 -38.27
CA SER A 697 -3.26 -7.16 -38.07
C SER A 697 -2.16 -7.22 -36.99
N GLN A 698 -2.40 -7.94 -35.90
CA GLN A 698 -1.40 -8.14 -34.85
C GLN A 698 -0.21 -8.98 -35.34
N LEU A 699 -0.47 -10.09 -36.04
CA LEU A 699 0.58 -10.99 -36.54
C LEU A 699 1.42 -10.35 -37.66
N SER A 700 0.89 -9.36 -38.37
CA SER A 700 1.62 -8.60 -39.42
C SER A 700 2.36 -7.36 -38.89
N ALA A 701 2.23 -7.07 -37.60
CA ALA A 701 2.78 -5.89 -36.90
C ALA A 701 4.03 -6.22 -36.05
N SER A 702 4.84 -7.18 -36.50
CA SER A 702 6.04 -7.63 -35.78
C SER A 702 5.71 -8.06 -34.32
N PRO A 703 4.98 -9.18 -34.15
CA PRO A 703 4.45 -9.62 -32.86
C PRO A 703 5.56 -9.92 -31.86
N VAL A 704 5.39 -9.49 -30.61
CA VAL A 704 6.35 -9.69 -29.53
C VAL A 704 5.67 -10.24 -28.28
N LEU A 705 6.44 -10.96 -27.46
CA LEU A 705 6.04 -11.31 -26.11
C LEU A 705 6.60 -10.30 -25.12
N LEU A 706 5.83 -10.02 -24.07
CA LEU A 706 6.27 -9.22 -22.95
C LEU A 706 6.34 -10.06 -21.69
N GLU A 707 7.44 -9.93 -20.96
CA GLU A 707 7.63 -10.46 -19.62
C GLU A 707 7.45 -9.33 -18.58
N PRO A 708 6.93 -9.63 -17.38
CA PRO A 708 6.83 -8.64 -16.32
C PRO A 708 8.21 -8.41 -15.68
N ILE A 709 8.49 -7.16 -15.32
CA ILE A 709 9.73 -6.73 -14.65
C ILE A 709 9.43 -6.19 -13.25
N TYR A 710 10.23 -6.60 -12.27
CA TYR A 710 10.27 -6.01 -10.94
C TYR A 710 11.31 -4.91 -10.83
N ASN A 711 10.93 -3.80 -10.21
CA ASN A 711 11.89 -2.96 -9.51
C ASN A 711 12.12 -3.58 -8.13
N SER A 712 13.35 -4.03 -7.89
CA SER A 712 13.72 -4.69 -6.65
C SER A 712 14.71 -3.83 -5.87
N GLN A 713 14.44 -3.60 -4.59
CA GLN A 713 15.36 -2.96 -3.68
C GLN A 713 16.11 -4.06 -2.93
N ILE A 714 17.45 -4.00 -2.92
CA ILE A 714 18.30 -4.94 -2.20
C ILE A 714 19.20 -4.15 -1.25
N ASN A 715 19.16 -4.48 0.03
CA ASN A 715 20.13 -3.97 0.99
C ASN A 715 21.32 -4.92 1.04
N VAL A 716 22.49 -4.44 0.63
CA VAL A 716 23.69 -5.24 0.40
C VAL A 716 24.84 -4.72 1.26
N PRO A 717 25.47 -5.56 2.10
CA PRO A 717 26.72 -5.20 2.77
C PRO A 717 27.83 -4.84 1.78
N HIS A 718 28.60 -3.78 2.03
CA HIS A 718 29.66 -3.35 1.11
C HIS A 718 30.67 -4.45 0.75
N ALA A 719 30.91 -5.39 1.67
CA ALA A 719 31.85 -6.50 1.48
C ALA A 719 31.46 -7.46 0.34
N ILE A 720 30.17 -7.55 0.00
CA ILE A 720 29.64 -8.52 -0.99
C ILE A 720 28.94 -7.85 -2.18
N SER A 721 29.00 -6.52 -2.30
CA SER A 721 28.30 -5.77 -3.35
C SER A 721 28.62 -6.31 -4.76
N GLN A 722 29.88 -6.64 -5.02
CA GLN A 722 30.31 -7.13 -6.33
C GLN A 722 29.71 -8.50 -6.67
N ASP A 723 29.61 -9.40 -5.68
CA ASP A 723 29.03 -10.73 -5.87
C ASP A 723 27.53 -10.64 -6.15
N VAL A 724 26.83 -9.75 -5.45
CA VAL A 724 25.41 -9.46 -5.71
C VAL A 724 25.22 -8.87 -7.11
N PHE A 725 26.09 -7.96 -7.55
CA PHE A 725 26.01 -7.40 -8.91
C PHE A 725 26.24 -8.46 -9.99
N ASN A 726 27.16 -9.40 -9.76
CA ASN A 726 27.39 -10.52 -10.66
C ASN A 726 26.18 -11.46 -10.69
N LEU A 727 25.56 -11.74 -9.54
CA LEU A 727 24.33 -12.51 -9.43
C LEU A 727 23.17 -11.86 -10.21
N VAL A 728 22.96 -10.55 -10.04
CA VAL A 728 21.91 -9.78 -10.74
C VAL A 728 22.10 -9.86 -12.25
N LYS A 729 23.34 -9.65 -12.75
CA LYS A 729 23.65 -9.76 -14.18
C LYS A 729 23.39 -11.17 -14.73
N ARG A 730 23.76 -12.21 -13.98
CA ARG A 730 23.50 -13.62 -14.34
C ARG A 730 22.01 -13.91 -14.48
N LYS A 731 21.18 -13.24 -13.67
CA LYS A 731 19.71 -13.33 -13.67
C LYS A 731 19.04 -12.32 -14.61
N ARG A 732 19.75 -11.85 -15.66
CA ARG A 732 19.24 -10.86 -16.64
C ARG A 732 18.76 -9.54 -16.03
N GLY A 733 19.16 -9.24 -14.79
CA GLY A 733 18.81 -8.01 -14.12
C GLY A 733 19.76 -6.86 -14.47
N SER A 734 19.26 -5.64 -14.36
CA SER A 734 20.02 -4.41 -14.55
C SER A 734 20.04 -3.60 -13.25
N ILE A 735 21.17 -2.96 -12.97
CA ILE A 735 21.30 -2.07 -11.81
C ILE A 735 20.87 -0.67 -12.26
N ILE A 736 19.86 -0.11 -11.59
CA ILE A 736 19.37 1.24 -11.88
C ILE A 736 20.20 2.26 -11.11
N THR A 737 20.31 2.08 -9.80
CA THR A 737 20.95 3.05 -8.91
C THR A 737 21.42 2.37 -7.62
N GLU A 738 22.52 2.87 -7.06
CA GLU A 738 23.03 2.50 -5.75
C GLU A 738 23.02 3.71 -4.82
N TYR A 739 22.43 3.54 -3.64
CA TYR A 739 22.44 4.51 -2.56
C TYR A 739 23.37 3.99 -1.45
N PRO A 740 24.61 4.49 -1.38
CA PRO A 740 25.51 4.13 -0.30
C PRO A 740 24.98 4.72 1.01
N SER A 741 24.77 3.87 2.02
CA SER A 741 24.54 4.38 3.37
C SER A 741 25.89 4.80 3.93
N ARG A 742 26.02 6.07 4.35
CA ARG A 742 27.26 6.53 5.01
C ARG A 742 27.39 6.00 6.43
N ASN A 743 26.26 5.70 7.08
CA ASN A 743 26.19 5.34 8.48
C ASN A 743 26.18 3.82 8.68
N SER A 744 25.53 3.07 7.78
CA SER A 744 25.54 1.61 7.82
C SER A 744 26.60 1.06 6.85
N GLN A 745 27.22 -0.07 7.19
CA GLN A 745 28.11 -0.79 6.26
C GLN A 745 27.34 -1.51 5.13
N LYS A 746 26.20 -0.95 4.70
CA LYS A 746 25.30 -1.50 3.69
C LYS A 746 24.97 -0.42 2.66
N SER A 747 24.80 -0.82 1.42
CA SER A 747 24.24 0.00 0.35
C SER A 747 22.86 -0.51 -0.01
N SER A 748 21.96 0.41 -0.33
CA SER A 748 20.67 0.05 -0.91
C SER A 748 20.76 0.16 -2.43
N VAL A 749 20.52 -0.95 -3.12
CA VAL A 749 20.66 -1.08 -4.56
C VAL A 749 19.28 -1.28 -5.16
N ILE A 750 18.90 -0.43 -6.12
CA ILE A 750 17.68 -0.60 -6.91
C ILE A 750 18.05 -1.27 -8.23
N ILE A 751 17.41 -2.41 -8.50
CA ILE A 751 17.61 -3.19 -9.73
C ILE A 751 16.28 -3.39 -10.46
N GLN A 752 16.37 -3.63 -11.78
CA GLN A 752 15.29 -4.27 -12.54
C GLN A 752 15.59 -5.75 -12.67
N LEU A 753 14.60 -6.59 -12.41
CA LEU A 753 14.72 -8.05 -12.46
C LEU A 753 13.49 -8.64 -13.15
N PRO A 754 13.63 -9.48 -14.19
CA PRO A 754 12.50 -10.22 -14.73
C PRO A 754 11.86 -11.10 -13.66
N VAL A 755 10.53 -11.13 -13.60
CA VAL A 755 9.82 -11.83 -12.51
C VAL A 755 10.11 -13.34 -12.51
N ILE A 756 10.33 -13.96 -13.67
CA ILE A 756 10.73 -15.38 -13.72
C ILE A 756 12.06 -15.64 -12.99
N GLU A 757 12.97 -14.66 -13.02
CA GLU A 757 14.30 -14.74 -12.41
C GLU A 757 14.27 -14.45 -10.91
N SER A 758 13.17 -13.90 -10.38
CA SER A 758 13.00 -13.71 -8.94
C SER A 758 12.74 -15.02 -8.19
N VAL A 759 12.37 -16.09 -8.90
CA VAL A 759 12.14 -17.41 -8.29
C VAL A 759 13.48 -17.96 -7.77
N GLY A 760 13.55 -18.19 -6.46
CA GLY A 760 14.77 -18.66 -5.78
C GLY A 760 15.84 -17.57 -5.57
N PHE A 761 15.61 -16.34 -6.04
CA PHE A 761 16.57 -15.25 -5.94
C PHE A 761 16.92 -14.88 -4.49
N GLU A 762 15.92 -14.87 -3.59
CA GLU A 762 16.14 -14.63 -2.16
C GLU A 762 17.07 -15.69 -1.54
N ASN A 763 16.92 -16.96 -1.93
CA ASN A 763 17.77 -18.04 -1.41
C ASN A 763 19.21 -17.90 -1.92
N GLU A 764 19.40 -17.52 -3.18
CA GLU A 764 20.73 -17.24 -3.74
C GLU A 764 21.39 -16.02 -3.06
N LEU A 765 20.62 -14.99 -2.71
CA LEU A 765 21.11 -13.85 -1.94
C LEU A 765 21.51 -14.24 -0.52
N LYS A 766 20.70 -15.05 0.18
CA LYS A 766 21.01 -15.54 1.53
C LYS A 766 22.26 -16.42 1.54
N GLN A 767 22.48 -17.23 0.51
CA GLN A 767 23.73 -18.01 0.36
C GLN A 767 24.98 -17.13 0.29
N LEU A 768 24.89 -15.92 -0.28
CA LEU A 768 25.98 -14.95 -0.26
C LEU A 768 26.10 -14.29 1.12
N SER A 769 24.97 -13.88 1.71
CA SER A 769 24.90 -13.42 3.08
C SER A 769 23.47 -13.34 3.61
N ASP A 770 23.28 -13.87 4.82
CA ASP A 770 22.03 -13.75 5.60
C ASP A 770 21.67 -12.30 5.97
N LYS A 771 22.59 -11.35 5.80
CA LYS A 771 22.37 -9.92 6.06
C LYS A 771 21.77 -9.16 4.88
N THR A 772 21.55 -9.85 3.75
CA THR A 772 20.88 -9.29 2.58
C THR A 772 19.36 -9.28 2.81
N PHE A 773 18.71 -8.27 2.25
CA PHE A 773 17.26 -8.17 2.29
C PHE A 773 16.77 -7.60 0.96
N ASN A 774 15.78 -8.23 0.34
CA ASN A 774 15.22 -7.82 -0.93
C ASN A 774 13.70 -7.64 -0.85
N GLN A 775 13.18 -6.68 -1.61
CA GLN A 775 11.75 -6.51 -1.84
C GLN A 775 11.49 -6.26 -3.32
N HIS A 776 10.39 -6.79 -3.83
CA HIS A 776 10.01 -6.68 -5.23
C HIS A 776 8.73 -5.83 -5.36
N ILE A 777 8.70 -4.95 -6.36
CA ILE A 777 7.48 -4.27 -6.80
C ILE A 777 7.40 -4.38 -8.31
N PHE A 778 6.22 -4.73 -8.83
CA PHE A 778 5.97 -4.66 -10.27
C PHE A 778 6.22 -3.27 -10.82
N SER A 779 7.05 -3.22 -11.86
CA SER A 779 7.46 -1.99 -12.51
C SER A 779 6.69 -1.80 -13.82
N HIS A 780 6.95 -2.67 -14.79
CA HIS A 780 6.39 -2.56 -16.14
C HIS A 780 6.51 -3.89 -16.89
N TRP A 781 5.97 -3.91 -18.10
CA TRP A 781 6.11 -4.99 -19.07
C TRP A 781 7.27 -4.69 -20.02
N SER A 782 8.19 -5.63 -20.18
CA SER A 782 9.34 -5.51 -21.08
C SER A 782 9.29 -6.57 -22.16
N GLN A 783 9.77 -6.25 -23.36
CA GLN A 783 9.91 -7.21 -24.44
C GLN A 783 10.93 -8.29 -24.08
N ILE A 784 10.58 -9.54 -24.34
CA ILE A 784 11.48 -10.69 -24.23
C ILE A 784 11.97 -11.10 -25.63
N GLY A 785 13.28 -11.10 -25.82
CA GLY A 785 13.89 -11.47 -27.10
C GLY A 785 13.45 -10.57 -28.26
N GLY A 786 13.33 -11.15 -29.44
CA GLY A 786 12.95 -10.47 -30.68
C GLY A 786 11.50 -10.71 -31.11
N VAL A 787 11.26 -10.60 -32.42
CA VAL A 787 9.94 -10.86 -33.02
C VAL A 787 9.63 -12.36 -32.96
N VAL A 788 8.45 -12.71 -32.48
CA VAL A 788 7.98 -14.08 -32.36
C VAL A 788 7.82 -14.70 -33.75
N GLY A 789 8.38 -15.89 -33.96
CA GLY A 789 8.49 -16.56 -35.25
C GLY A 789 9.80 -16.26 -36.00
N ILE A 790 10.61 -15.31 -35.53
CA ILE A 790 11.94 -14.98 -36.07
C ILE A 790 13.02 -15.25 -35.01
N ASP A 791 12.81 -14.80 -33.78
CA ASP A 791 13.74 -14.98 -32.67
C ASP A 791 13.47 -16.27 -31.91
N ASP A 792 14.52 -17.08 -31.68
CA ASP A 792 14.38 -18.40 -31.07
C ASP A 792 13.88 -18.36 -29.62
N ILE A 793 14.31 -17.37 -28.83
CA ILE A 793 13.98 -17.29 -27.40
C ILE A 793 12.49 -17.05 -27.21
N SER A 794 11.97 -15.97 -27.81
CA SER A 794 10.55 -15.60 -27.74
C SER A 794 9.66 -16.67 -28.38
N THR A 795 10.10 -17.27 -29.49
CA THR A 795 9.39 -18.34 -30.21
C THR A 795 9.25 -19.59 -29.36
N ASN A 796 10.33 -20.08 -28.76
CA ASN A 796 10.29 -21.28 -27.92
C ASN A 796 9.39 -21.09 -26.70
N ILE A 797 9.44 -19.91 -26.07
CA ILE A 797 8.55 -19.58 -24.95
C ILE A 797 7.08 -19.57 -25.40
N ALA A 798 6.77 -18.94 -26.54
CA ALA A 798 5.42 -18.94 -27.10
C ALA A 798 4.91 -20.36 -27.36
N MET A 799 5.71 -21.23 -28.01
CA MET A 799 5.34 -22.61 -28.31
C MET A 799 5.11 -23.45 -27.04
N ASN A 800 5.94 -23.26 -26.01
CA ASN A 800 5.78 -23.92 -24.72
C ASN A 800 4.48 -23.51 -24.02
N ILE A 801 4.14 -22.22 -24.04
CA ILE A 801 2.88 -21.71 -23.48
C ILE A 801 1.68 -22.28 -24.24
N ARG A 802 1.73 -22.30 -25.58
CA ARG A 802 0.68 -22.89 -26.42
C ARG A 802 0.42 -24.35 -26.06
N THR A 803 1.49 -25.13 -25.95
CA THR A 803 1.42 -26.56 -25.59
C THR A 803 0.80 -26.75 -24.21
N LYS A 804 1.18 -25.94 -23.21
CA LYS A 804 0.58 -25.99 -21.87
C LYS A 804 -0.92 -25.67 -21.87
N LYS A 805 -1.36 -24.79 -22.77
CA LYS A 805 -2.78 -24.42 -22.94
C LYS A 805 -3.57 -25.36 -23.85
N GLY A 806 -2.95 -26.41 -24.40
CA GLY A 806 -3.59 -27.32 -25.36
C GLY A 806 -3.82 -26.70 -26.74
N LEU A 807 -3.17 -25.57 -27.06
CA LEU A 807 -3.21 -24.96 -28.39
C LEU A 807 -2.22 -25.67 -29.34
N PRO A 808 -2.44 -25.61 -30.68
CA PRO A 808 -1.48 -26.14 -31.64
C PRO A 808 -0.08 -25.56 -31.41
N PRO A 809 1.00 -26.36 -31.40
CA PRO A 809 2.33 -25.88 -31.02
C PRO A 809 2.90 -24.83 -31.99
N THR A 810 2.43 -24.83 -33.24
CA THR A 810 2.84 -23.86 -34.27
C THR A 810 2.22 -22.49 -34.02
N ILE A 811 3.01 -21.42 -34.17
CA ILE A 811 2.54 -20.05 -34.16
C ILE A 811 1.79 -19.78 -35.47
N PRO A 812 0.56 -19.23 -35.44
CA PRO A 812 -0.20 -18.98 -36.64
C PRO A 812 0.42 -17.84 -37.46
N LEU A 813 0.35 -17.96 -38.78
CA LEU A 813 0.76 -16.91 -39.70
C LEU A 813 -0.38 -15.92 -39.93
N TYR A 814 -0.05 -14.64 -40.19
CA TYR A 814 -1.08 -13.64 -40.52
C TYR A 814 -1.91 -14.05 -41.75
N THR A 815 -1.33 -14.82 -42.67
CA THR A 815 -1.97 -15.33 -43.89
C THR A 815 -3.10 -16.31 -43.63
N GLU A 816 -3.16 -16.93 -42.45
CA GLU A 816 -4.26 -17.81 -42.06
C GLU A 816 -5.56 -17.02 -41.77
N TYR A 817 -5.40 -15.77 -41.35
CA TYR A 817 -6.51 -14.89 -40.98
C TYR A 817 -6.77 -13.79 -42.01
N HIS A 818 -5.78 -13.46 -42.84
CA HIS A 818 -5.89 -12.46 -43.89
C HIS A 818 -6.46 -13.05 -45.19
N ASP A 819 -7.56 -12.47 -45.66
CA ASP A 819 -8.10 -12.75 -46.98
C ASP A 819 -7.56 -11.72 -47.98
N LYS A 820 -6.99 -12.17 -49.11
CA LYS A 820 -6.63 -11.27 -50.22
C LYS A 820 -7.86 -10.43 -50.59
N PRO A 821 -7.71 -9.10 -50.79
CA PRO A 821 -8.82 -8.17 -50.99
C PRO A 821 -9.83 -8.64 -52.04
#